data_AF-A0A0W0TKE7-F1
#
_entry.id   AF-A0A0W0TKE7-F1
#
_cell.length_a   1.000
_cell.length_b   1.000
_cell.length_c   1.000
_cell.angle_alpha   90.00
_cell.angle_beta   90.00
_cell.angle_gamma   90.00
#
_symmetry.space_group_name_H-M   'P 1'
#
loop_
_entity.id
_entity.type
_entity.pdbx_description
1 polymer ?
#
loop_
_entity_poly.entity_id
_entity_poly.type
_entity_poly.pdbx_seq_one_letter_code
_entity_poly.pdbx_strand_id
1 'polypeptide(L)'
;MAEVSSTKLALQSEVEKSSRLEKEIDASAQAHVKQVKSLEERIKRGEDLTGELQRELETARINHEKALSGLQSQLKVSEDRVSDLSSTIERHEEELRTRQTTIDGLKEDVSSLTSQAKELTHQLEESGRLNHEAQEELRGQLSEQQIALVKAEQLASSTAKTLEQAEASNRLLQQQVDELDGANNKLSDKISELEAVAREREQEILRAREAEARERQSALLKQAEIEQLVRQLAEVAEQKALLVLKPLIKESDNVALLTAIYSANNPAGLNLDDIGWNDGAHVEQVASVRAIGVIVWQAQIQTAADERLTALSQQASNALKATIRDSRDLAALRAIAAAAGNGDLRVGVGFNEHVGFLRGATAYEGIRDEAGARLVALSLEATNTLKGTIRGSRDLVVLRAVAAADRNAALLGRGFDDSVNALHGPTAFEGIRDEAIARLGALELEAKAALIAEVNGSHDVELLTRVAAVVANDGLGDLNAGHVAALTSVDAFRDIKARAQARLDANQAAIVALTDFINGCDDARFLEAVSGEARTNEFLEVTFRMFRKGNAEHLRALIKDDAHTQFADLARARLLVLDAARHRRPDEPDPRIIAQEKAIHALQREIAVSKDKELLTEISTANSNAALNHNWHQVDELNLRNIQALVQDDAYLRVREAASRRIVALRDERNEKRDAYSDPGRYAATLAADRTTLTGINRRVGAIGTVDDKVRSELRQLGAMNPMHWFSPAFRGAAKKNAIAMEAHFTELATTCKVIVDYLVPLRNELFEQINSIPVNMDGFTEPQKKALQDRKALLTTYLRKVETELALYKPVYTQLYGDPRAVDPVSKDGILETIRRAKTDEGALEVFPFKSAATDHPMDERAAHFRAGYTSSATTVSARSTTLGLGAHQARYAAGDAFKAGHFREHTINPDAARTGRYSGSYIEERASSYRTSLANASEYLSDLKLTITKFPEAPHGVPEDDPQLVEDRIHFAFACAVTLLSAFSEPPTASNQVILRGFEEKEMGYIWTALMTLGSEIPSMQFNHKAINVISPTFKPANELGTFYGYSSSSYQEALFKPHKGYVDNLLKGIKEACAERVIHQKTLEKADKLATSISSAYKSTFKQTMDELRENQDKGPEIFGR
;
A
#
# COMPACT_ATOMS: atom_id res chain seq x y z
N MET A 1 4.35 24.57 13.72
CA MET A 1 5.80 24.88 13.75
C MET A 1 6.65 23.61 13.82
N ALA A 2 6.45 22.70 14.78
CA ALA A 2 7.19 21.42 14.80
C ALA A 2 6.88 20.50 13.59
N GLU A 3 5.64 20.53 13.09
CA GLU A 3 5.21 19.67 11.98
C GLU A 3 5.81 20.02 10.62
N VAL A 4 5.96 21.32 10.27
CA VAL A 4 6.59 21.73 8.98
C VAL A 4 8.09 21.43 8.99
N SER A 5 8.71 21.56 10.16
CA SER A 5 10.12 21.23 10.37
C SER A 5 10.36 19.71 10.28
N SER A 6 9.49 18.90 10.89
CA SER A 6 9.63 17.44 10.82
C SER A 6 9.34 16.90 9.42
N THR A 7 8.39 17.47 8.67
CA THR A 7 8.09 17.03 7.30
C THR A 7 9.20 17.37 6.32
N LYS A 8 9.87 18.51 6.47
CA LYS A 8 11.02 18.88 5.59
C LYS A 8 12.26 18.02 5.87
N LEU A 9 12.54 17.70 7.13
CA LEU A 9 13.58 16.75 7.51
C LEU A 9 13.27 15.32 7.03
N ALA A 10 12.01 14.90 7.12
CA ALA A 10 11.57 13.62 6.60
C ALA A 10 11.71 13.54 5.08
N LEU A 11 11.41 14.63 4.35
CA LEU A 11 11.60 14.69 2.89
C LEU A 11 13.09 14.52 2.54
N GLN A 12 13.97 15.25 3.23
CA GLN A 12 15.41 15.18 2.97
C GLN A 12 15.97 13.77 3.23
N SER A 13 15.57 13.15 4.35
CA SER A 13 15.97 11.76 4.67
C SER A 13 15.47 10.75 3.63
N GLU A 14 14.26 10.92 3.10
CA GLU A 14 13.69 9.95 2.16
C GLU A 14 14.24 10.18 0.72
N VAL A 15 14.60 11.41 0.35
CA VAL A 15 15.36 11.71 -0.88
C VAL A 15 16.76 11.08 -0.84
N GLU A 16 17.47 11.18 0.29
CA GLU A 16 18.78 10.52 0.48
C GLU A 16 18.67 8.99 0.34
N LYS A 17 17.59 8.41 0.86
CA LYS A 17 17.31 6.99 0.74
C LYS A 17 17.00 6.57 -0.69
N SER A 18 16.19 7.34 -1.43
CA SER A 18 15.94 7.10 -2.86
C SER A 18 17.24 7.11 -3.67
N SER A 19 18.11 8.11 -3.45
CA SER A 19 19.40 8.20 -4.15
C SER A 19 20.36 7.05 -3.83
N ARG A 20 20.35 6.55 -2.58
CA ARG A 20 21.12 5.35 -2.21
C ARG A 20 20.59 4.10 -2.90
N LEU A 21 19.27 3.93 -2.93
CA LEU A 21 18.62 2.78 -3.58
C LEU A 21 18.87 2.77 -5.10
N GLU A 22 18.85 3.93 -5.76
CA GLU A 22 19.25 4.05 -7.18
C GLU A 22 20.68 3.57 -7.42
N LYS A 23 21.64 4.03 -6.59
CA LYS A 23 23.04 3.59 -6.70
C LYS A 23 23.21 2.09 -6.43
N GLU A 24 22.46 1.52 -5.48
CA GLU A 24 22.48 0.08 -5.20
C GLU A 24 21.88 -0.75 -6.35
N ILE A 25 20.81 -0.25 -6.99
CA ILE A 25 20.23 -0.87 -8.20
C ILE A 25 21.26 -0.90 -9.33
N ASP A 26 21.94 0.23 -9.59
CA ASP A 26 22.97 0.32 -10.62
C ASP A 26 24.18 -0.57 -10.33
N ALA A 27 24.65 -0.59 -9.08
CA ALA A 27 25.76 -1.44 -8.66
C ALA A 27 25.41 -2.94 -8.78
N SER A 28 24.20 -3.31 -8.36
CA SER A 28 23.67 -4.67 -8.47
C SER A 28 23.54 -5.10 -9.94
N ALA A 29 22.99 -4.24 -10.80
CA ALA A 29 22.86 -4.50 -12.23
C ALA A 29 24.22 -4.69 -12.91
N GLN A 30 25.22 -3.87 -12.57
CA GLN A 30 26.59 -4.02 -13.09
C GLN A 30 27.26 -5.31 -12.61
N ALA A 31 27.07 -5.71 -11.35
CA ALA A 31 27.58 -6.96 -10.82
C ALA A 31 26.99 -8.18 -11.57
N HIS A 32 25.69 -8.16 -11.86
CA HIS A 32 25.04 -9.21 -12.63
C HIS A 32 25.51 -9.29 -14.07
N VAL A 33 25.69 -8.16 -14.76
CA VAL A 33 26.25 -8.14 -16.12
C VAL A 33 27.64 -8.78 -16.14
N LYS A 34 28.48 -8.55 -15.12
CA LYS A 34 29.79 -9.20 -15.00
C LYS A 34 29.67 -10.71 -14.73
N GLN A 35 28.79 -11.12 -13.82
CA GLN A 35 28.61 -12.53 -13.46
C GLN A 35 28.02 -13.35 -14.61
N VAL A 36 27.01 -12.82 -15.32
CA VAL A 36 26.41 -13.44 -16.51
C VAL A 36 27.43 -13.58 -17.63
N LYS A 37 28.22 -12.52 -17.93
CA LYS A 37 29.29 -12.61 -18.93
C LYS A 37 30.33 -13.67 -18.58
N SER A 38 30.75 -13.74 -17.31
CA SER A 38 31.71 -14.75 -16.85
C SER A 38 31.18 -16.17 -17.01
N LEU A 39 29.90 -16.41 -16.72
CA LEU A 39 29.26 -17.72 -16.87
C LEU A 39 29.04 -18.08 -18.35
N GLU A 40 28.62 -17.12 -19.18
CA GLU A 40 28.47 -17.29 -20.63
C GLU A 40 29.81 -17.59 -21.34
N GLU A 41 30.90 -16.95 -20.91
CA GLU A 41 32.26 -17.22 -21.42
C GLU A 41 32.78 -18.60 -21.02
N ARG A 42 32.42 -19.10 -19.83
CA ARG A 42 32.74 -20.47 -19.40
C ARG A 42 31.95 -21.50 -20.19
N ILE A 43 30.67 -21.25 -20.44
CA ILE A 43 29.83 -22.08 -21.31
C ILE A 43 30.38 -22.13 -22.74
N LYS A 44 30.82 -20.99 -23.30
CA LYS A 44 31.44 -20.93 -24.64
C LYS A 44 32.77 -21.69 -24.73
N ARG A 45 33.51 -21.82 -23.62
CA ARG A 45 34.79 -22.54 -23.56
C ARG A 45 34.64 -24.06 -23.50
N GLY A 46 33.43 -24.58 -23.33
CA GLY A 46 33.18 -26.03 -23.35
C GLY A 46 33.78 -26.77 -22.15
N GLU A 47 33.72 -26.18 -20.95
CA GLU A 47 34.01 -26.91 -19.70
C GLU A 47 32.97 -28.05 -19.54
N ASP A 48 33.42 -29.29 -19.23
CA ASP A 48 32.65 -30.56 -19.22
C ASP A 48 31.38 -30.61 -18.32
N LEU A 49 30.95 -29.48 -17.77
CA LEU A 49 29.82 -29.31 -16.85
C LEU A 49 28.71 -28.41 -17.43
N THR A 50 28.52 -28.39 -18.76
CA THR A 50 27.61 -27.48 -19.46
C THR A 50 26.18 -27.46 -18.89
N GLY A 51 25.67 -28.61 -18.42
CA GLY A 51 24.34 -28.72 -17.81
C GLY A 51 24.24 -28.19 -16.38
N GLU A 52 25.33 -28.14 -15.62
CA GLU A 52 25.38 -27.50 -14.30
C GLU A 52 25.61 -25.99 -14.43
N LEU A 53 26.48 -25.57 -15.35
CA LEU A 53 26.71 -24.15 -15.65
C LEU A 53 25.47 -23.43 -16.20
N GLN A 54 24.63 -24.11 -16.98
CA GLN A 54 23.34 -23.56 -17.42
C GLN A 54 22.35 -23.40 -16.26
N ARG A 55 22.33 -24.33 -15.29
CA ARG A 55 21.50 -24.21 -14.09
C ARG A 55 22.00 -23.11 -13.16
N GLU A 56 23.32 -22.95 -13.03
CA GLU A 56 23.92 -21.83 -12.28
C GLU A 56 23.61 -20.48 -12.93
N LEU A 57 23.67 -20.37 -14.26
CA LEU A 57 23.28 -19.17 -15.00
C LEU A 57 21.82 -18.80 -14.75
N GLU A 58 20.91 -19.77 -14.84
CA GLU A 58 19.48 -19.56 -14.64
C GLU A 58 19.17 -19.19 -13.18
N THR A 59 19.81 -19.85 -12.22
CA THR A 59 19.66 -19.57 -10.79
C THR A 59 20.19 -18.17 -10.45
N ALA A 60 21.34 -17.77 -11.03
CA ALA A 60 21.89 -16.44 -10.86
C ALA A 60 20.97 -15.35 -11.44
N ARG A 61 20.35 -15.58 -12.62
CA ARG A 61 19.37 -14.68 -13.22
C ARG A 61 18.11 -14.52 -12.36
N ILE A 62 17.53 -15.63 -11.89
CA ILE A 62 16.34 -15.61 -11.03
C ILE A 62 16.61 -14.89 -9.71
N ASN A 63 17.74 -15.20 -9.05
CA ASN A 63 18.10 -14.54 -7.79
C ASN A 63 18.35 -13.04 -7.97
N HIS A 64 18.93 -12.66 -9.11
CA HIS A 64 19.16 -11.26 -9.43
C HIS A 64 17.87 -10.50 -9.79
N GLU A 65 16.97 -11.12 -10.55
CA GLU A 65 15.64 -10.56 -10.84
C GLU A 65 14.82 -10.35 -9.57
N LYS A 66 14.93 -11.27 -8.61
CA LYS A 66 14.33 -11.15 -7.28
C LYS A 66 14.98 -10.01 -6.46
N ALA A 67 16.29 -9.83 -6.54
CA ALA A 67 17.00 -8.76 -5.85
C ALA A 67 16.68 -7.37 -6.44
N LEU A 68 16.67 -7.25 -7.78
CA LEU A 68 16.30 -6.01 -8.48
C LEU A 68 14.84 -5.63 -8.24
N SER A 69 13.90 -6.58 -8.34
CA SER A 69 12.49 -6.30 -8.04
C SER A 69 12.27 -5.87 -6.58
N GLY A 70 13.03 -6.44 -5.64
CA GLY A 70 13.04 -6.01 -4.24
C GLY A 70 13.52 -4.58 -4.05
N LEU A 71 14.66 -4.21 -4.66
CA LEU A 71 15.22 -2.86 -4.59
C LEU A 71 14.35 -1.83 -5.34
N GLN A 72 13.78 -2.19 -6.50
CA GLN A 72 12.87 -1.33 -7.26
C GLN A 72 11.55 -1.07 -6.51
N SER A 73 11.05 -2.06 -5.77
CA SER A 73 9.90 -1.89 -4.89
C SER A 73 10.20 -0.91 -3.74
N GLN A 74 11.38 -1.03 -3.13
CA GLN A 74 11.82 -0.10 -2.08
C GLN A 74 12.05 1.31 -2.61
N LEU A 75 12.62 1.47 -3.81
CA LEU A 75 12.80 2.76 -4.47
C LEU A 75 11.44 3.42 -4.72
N LYS A 76 10.47 2.68 -5.27
CA LYS A 76 9.14 3.20 -5.55
C LYS A 76 8.40 3.67 -4.29
N VAL A 77 8.48 2.92 -3.19
CA VAL A 77 7.91 3.33 -1.89
C VAL A 77 8.58 4.61 -1.37
N SER A 78 9.89 4.76 -1.60
CA SER A 78 10.65 5.96 -1.24
C SER A 78 10.26 7.17 -2.11
N GLU A 79 10.09 6.98 -3.41
CA GLU A 79 9.62 8.01 -4.36
C GLU A 79 8.18 8.47 -4.06
N ASP A 80 7.27 7.55 -3.78
CA ASP A 80 5.89 7.86 -3.41
C ASP A 80 5.86 8.71 -2.12
N ARG A 81 6.70 8.39 -1.13
CA ARG A 81 6.84 9.20 0.09
C ARG A 81 7.45 10.57 -0.16
N VAL A 82 8.43 10.69 -1.06
CA VAL A 82 9.01 11.98 -1.48
C VAL A 82 7.93 12.86 -2.13
N SER A 83 7.07 12.27 -2.97
CA SER A 83 5.92 12.95 -3.58
C SER A 83 4.90 13.42 -2.52
N ASP A 84 4.51 12.54 -1.60
CA ASP A 84 3.54 12.85 -0.53
C ASP A 84 4.06 13.97 0.40
N LEU A 85 5.33 13.89 0.81
CA LEU A 85 5.96 14.91 1.65
C LEU A 85 6.11 16.24 0.90
N SER A 86 6.40 16.22 -0.40
CA SER A 86 6.47 17.43 -1.23
C SER A 86 5.11 18.12 -1.35
N SER A 87 4.05 17.37 -1.64
CA SER A 87 2.69 17.93 -1.72
C SER A 87 2.20 18.50 -0.37
N THR A 88 2.63 17.89 0.74
CA THR A 88 2.35 18.37 2.09
C THR A 88 3.05 19.71 2.37
N ILE A 89 4.29 19.87 1.90
CA ILE A 89 5.04 21.13 2.00
C ILE A 89 4.38 22.22 1.14
N GLU A 90 4.02 21.92 -0.11
CA GLU A 90 3.30 22.86 -0.98
C GLU A 90 1.99 23.35 -0.34
N ARG A 91 1.21 22.43 0.26
CA ARG A 91 -0.01 22.79 0.99
C ARG A 91 0.27 23.72 2.17
N HIS A 92 1.34 23.49 2.93
CA HIS A 92 1.73 24.36 4.05
C HIS A 92 2.21 25.73 3.57
N GLU A 93 2.91 25.80 2.44
CA GLU A 93 3.33 27.06 1.83
C GLU A 93 2.13 27.88 1.31
N GLU A 94 1.14 27.22 0.71
CA GLU A 94 -0.11 27.84 0.27
C GLU A 94 -0.92 28.37 1.48
N GLU A 95 -0.95 27.62 2.59
CA GLU A 95 -1.60 28.04 3.84
C GLU A 95 -0.89 29.25 4.47
N LEU A 96 0.44 29.34 4.37
CA LEU A 96 1.19 30.51 4.80
C LEU A 96 0.94 31.73 3.90
N ARG A 97 0.86 31.53 2.57
CA ARG A 97 0.51 32.61 1.62
C ARG A 97 -0.88 33.17 1.87
N THR A 98 -1.88 32.31 2.10
CA THR A 98 -3.25 32.74 2.39
C THR A 98 -3.36 33.48 3.72
N ARG A 99 -2.59 33.08 4.74
CA ARG A 99 -2.49 33.84 5.99
C ARG A 99 -1.83 35.20 5.78
N GLN A 100 -0.80 35.29 4.94
CA GLN A 100 -0.16 36.56 4.59
C GLN A 100 -1.13 37.52 3.87
N THR A 101 -1.89 37.05 2.88
CA THR A 101 -2.88 37.88 2.19
C THR A 101 -4.01 38.34 3.13
N THR A 102 -4.39 37.50 4.09
CA THR A 102 -5.37 37.87 5.14
C THR A 102 -4.84 38.99 6.03
N ILE A 103 -3.56 38.95 6.42
CA ILE A 103 -2.91 40.01 7.20
C ILE A 103 -2.89 41.33 6.41
N ASP A 104 -2.60 41.27 5.11
CA ASP A 104 -2.55 42.46 4.27
C ASP A 104 -3.95 43.10 4.12
N GLY A 105 -5.00 42.28 3.96
CA GLY A 105 -6.40 42.76 4.00
C GLY A 105 -6.80 43.37 5.34
N LEU A 106 -6.42 42.75 6.46
CA LEU A 106 -6.68 43.31 7.79
C LEU A 106 -5.94 44.64 8.03
N LYS A 107 -4.74 44.83 7.46
CA LYS A 107 -4.03 46.12 7.52
C LYS A 107 -4.72 47.22 6.72
N GLU A 108 -5.30 46.88 5.57
CA GLU A 108 -6.13 47.82 4.79
C GLU A 108 -7.41 48.19 5.56
N ASP A 109 -8.08 47.21 6.17
CA ASP A 109 -9.27 47.44 7.01
C ASP A 109 -8.96 48.34 8.21
N VAL A 110 -7.85 48.10 8.92
CA VAL A 110 -7.40 48.97 10.02
C VAL A 110 -7.13 50.39 9.53
N SER A 111 -6.51 50.55 8.36
CA SER A 111 -6.23 51.87 7.77
C SER A 111 -7.51 52.61 7.35
N SER A 112 -8.49 51.88 6.82
CA SER A 112 -9.81 52.40 6.43
C SER A 112 -10.63 52.82 7.64
N LEU A 113 -10.74 51.96 8.66
CA LEU A 113 -11.42 52.25 9.93
C LEU A 113 -10.77 53.41 10.68
N THR A 114 -9.44 53.50 10.66
CA THR A 114 -8.72 54.64 11.25
C THR A 114 -9.06 55.96 10.55
N SER A 115 -9.22 55.93 9.23
CA SER A 115 -9.59 57.12 8.44
C SER A 115 -11.04 57.53 8.69
N GLN A 116 -11.96 56.56 8.77
CA GLN A 116 -13.36 56.80 9.11
C GLN A 116 -13.54 57.32 10.54
N ALA A 117 -12.79 56.78 11.51
CA ALA A 117 -12.81 57.28 12.88
C ALA A 117 -12.32 58.74 12.97
N LYS A 118 -11.30 59.13 12.18
CA LYS A 118 -10.85 60.53 12.09
C LYS A 118 -11.90 61.45 11.48
N GLU A 119 -12.56 61.01 10.41
CA GLU A 119 -13.63 61.75 9.74
C GLU A 119 -14.83 61.97 10.67
N LEU A 120 -15.28 60.92 11.36
CA LEU A 120 -16.35 61.02 12.36
C LEU A 120 -15.97 61.93 13.52
N THR A 121 -14.71 61.91 13.97
CA THR A 121 -14.22 62.81 15.02
C THR A 121 -14.24 64.27 14.56
N HIS A 122 -13.82 64.55 13.33
CA HIS A 122 -13.87 65.88 12.72
C HIS A 122 -15.32 66.38 12.57
N GLN A 123 -16.24 65.53 12.13
CA GLN A 123 -17.66 65.85 12.04
C GLN A 123 -18.27 66.14 13.42
N LEU A 124 -17.79 65.48 14.48
CA LEU A 124 -18.22 65.73 15.86
C LEU A 124 -17.70 67.07 16.40
N GLU A 125 -16.51 67.50 15.98
CA GLU A 125 -15.93 68.81 16.30
C GLU A 125 -16.63 69.97 15.54
N GLU A 126 -17.05 69.76 14.29
CA GLU A 126 -17.83 70.74 13.50
C GLU A 126 -19.32 70.81 13.88
N SER A 127 -19.85 69.78 14.56
CA SER A 127 -21.25 69.61 14.97
C SER A 127 -21.74 70.55 16.10
N GLY A 128 -20.94 71.54 16.51
CA GLY A 128 -21.33 72.57 17.49
C GLY A 128 -22.59 73.41 17.16
N ARG A 129 -23.25 73.15 16.01
CA ARG A 129 -24.53 73.78 15.56
C ARG A 129 -25.70 72.80 15.39
N LEU A 130 -25.58 71.51 15.72
CA LEU A 130 -26.65 70.50 15.54
C LEU A 130 -27.35 70.13 16.87
N ASN A 131 -28.60 69.65 16.77
CA ASN A 131 -29.44 69.26 17.93
C ASN A 131 -28.87 68.04 18.66
N HIS A 132 -29.13 67.96 19.97
CA HIS A 132 -28.58 66.98 20.92
C HIS A 132 -28.74 65.50 20.49
N GLU A 133 -29.84 65.17 19.81
CA GLU A 133 -30.16 63.80 19.36
C GLU A 133 -29.20 63.32 18.25
N ALA A 134 -28.82 64.20 17.32
CA ALA A 134 -27.83 63.90 16.28
C ALA A 134 -26.41 63.76 16.84
N GLN A 135 -26.09 64.48 17.92
CA GLN A 135 -24.81 64.36 18.62
C GLN A 135 -24.69 63.02 19.39
N GLU A 136 -25.77 62.52 19.98
CA GLU A 136 -25.78 61.20 20.63
C GLU A 136 -25.67 60.06 19.60
N GLU A 137 -26.32 60.16 18.45
CA GLU A 137 -26.22 59.15 17.38
C GLU A 137 -24.80 59.09 16.78
N LEU A 138 -24.17 60.23 16.52
CA LEU A 138 -22.77 60.32 16.09
C LEU A 138 -21.79 59.77 17.14
N ARG A 139 -22.06 59.99 18.43
CA ARG A 139 -21.26 59.39 19.52
C ARG A 139 -21.43 57.87 19.58
N GLY A 140 -22.64 57.36 19.35
CA GLY A 140 -22.91 55.92 19.26
C GLY A 140 -22.13 55.26 18.12
N GLN A 141 -22.16 55.86 16.93
CA GLN A 141 -21.43 55.38 15.76
C GLN A 141 -19.90 55.44 15.95
N LEU A 142 -19.38 56.51 16.57
CA LEU A 142 -17.95 56.63 16.89
C LEU A 142 -17.51 55.55 17.90
N SER A 143 -18.32 55.28 18.91
CA SER A 143 -18.08 54.22 19.90
C SER A 143 -18.05 52.83 19.26
N GLU A 144 -19.02 52.49 18.40
CA GLU A 144 -19.05 51.21 17.68
C GLU A 144 -17.85 51.05 16.75
N GLN A 145 -17.47 52.11 16.04
CA GLN A 145 -16.27 52.15 15.19
C GLN A 145 -14.97 51.97 15.99
N GLN A 146 -14.84 52.61 17.16
CA GLN A 146 -13.67 52.44 18.03
C GLN A 146 -13.56 51.02 18.59
N ILE A 147 -14.68 50.38 18.94
CA ILE A 147 -14.70 48.97 19.37
C ILE A 147 -14.28 48.04 18.22
N ALA A 148 -14.73 48.31 16.99
CA ALA A 148 -14.36 47.53 15.81
C ALA A 148 -12.86 47.68 15.48
N LEU A 149 -12.31 48.90 15.57
CA LEU A 149 -10.90 49.18 15.35
C LEU A 149 -10.00 48.44 16.35
N VAL A 150 -10.32 48.50 17.65
CA VAL A 150 -9.54 47.80 18.69
C VAL A 150 -9.54 46.28 18.47
N LYS A 151 -10.67 45.70 18.06
CA LYS A 151 -10.74 44.26 17.73
C LYS A 151 -9.89 43.90 16.51
N ALA A 152 -9.92 44.73 15.47
CA ALA A 152 -9.10 44.53 14.27
C ALA A 152 -7.60 44.68 14.58
N GLU A 153 -7.20 45.64 15.40
CA GLU A 153 -5.81 45.82 15.85
C GLU A 153 -5.32 44.66 16.72
N GLN A 154 -6.15 44.14 17.63
CA GLN A 154 -5.82 42.95 18.42
C GLN A 154 -5.64 41.70 17.55
N LEU A 155 -6.52 41.51 16.57
CA LEU A 155 -6.42 40.42 15.60
C LEU A 155 -5.15 40.54 14.76
N ALA A 156 -4.84 41.72 14.20
CA ALA A 156 -3.64 41.98 13.42
C ALA A 156 -2.35 41.80 14.26
N SER A 157 -2.35 42.24 15.51
CA SER A 157 -1.21 42.07 16.42
C SER A 157 -0.95 40.60 16.77
N SER A 158 -2.02 39.84 17.06
CA SER A 158 -1.91 38.41 17.37
C SER A 158 -1.40 37.58 16.19
N THR A 159 -1.87 37.90 14.97
CA THR A 159 -1.42 37.23 13.74
C THR A 159 0.00 37.62 13.34
N ALA A 160 0.39 38.89 13.47
CA ALA A 160 1.77 39.32 13.22
C ALA A 160 2.79 38.60 14.13
N LYS A 161 2.44 38.42 15.41
CA LYS A 161 3.31 37.72 16.37
C LYS A 161 3.50 36.24 16.02
N THR A 162 2.46 35.58 15.48
CA THR A 162 2.57 34.20 15.01
C THR A 162 3.41 34.06 13.74
N LEU A 163 3.40 35.08 12.86
CA LEU A 163 4.20 35.09 11.64
C LEU A 163 5.69 35.30 11.93
N GLU A 164 6.01 36.23 12.84
CA GLU A 164 7.38 36.53 13.25
C GLU A 164 8.07 35.30 13.89
N GLN A 165 7.32 34.49 14.64
CA GLN A 165 7.78 33.22 15.17
C GLN A 165 8.06 32.18 14.07
N ALA A 166 7.23 32.14 13.01
CA ALA A 166 7.43 31.24 11.88
C ALA A 166 8.66 31.63 11.04
N GLU A 167 8.89 32.91 10.82
CA GLU A 167 10.08 33.41 10.11
C GLU A 167 11.38 33.12 10.85
N ALA A 168 11.40 33.31 12.18
CA ALA A 168 12.56 32.97 13.02
C ALA A 168 12.89 31.47 12.96
N SER A 169 11.86 30.61 12.95
CA SER A 169 12.02 29.17 12.81
C SER A 169 12.60 28.78 11.44
N ASN A 170 12.16 29.42 10.35
CA ASN A 170 12.68 29.14 9.01
C ASN A 170 14.16 29.51 8.86
N ARG A 171 14.63 30.59 9.52
CA ARG A 171 16.07 30.95 9.52
C ARG A 171 16.93 29.92 10.26
N LEU A 172 16.46 29.39 11.39
CA LEU A 172 17.16 28.35 12.14
C LEU A 172 17.29 27.06 11.31
N LEU A 173 16.23 26.71 10.58
CA LEU A 173 16.22 25.53 9.71
C LEU A 173 17.19 25.68 8.53
N GLN A 174 17.29 26.87 7.94
CA GLN A 174 18.27 27.12 6.87
C GLN A 174 19.71 26.92 7.36
N GLN A 175 20.02 27.36 8.58
CA GLN A 175 21.33 27.12 9.20
C GLN A 175 21.63 25.63 9.42
N GLN A 176 20.63 24.82 9.82
CA GLN A 176 20.82 23.38 10.01
C GLN A 176 21.04 22.63 8.69
N VAL A 177 20.38 23.06 7.61
CA VAL A 177 20.61 22.50 6.26
C VAL A 177 22.04 22.75 5.80
N ASP A 178 22.55 23.98 5.97
CA ASP A 178 23.91 24.33 5.57
C ASP A 178 24.98 23.54 6.37
N GLU A 179 24.74 23.25 7.66
CA GLU A 179 25.63 22.43 8.49
C GLU A 179 25.64 20.95 8.05
N LEU A 180 24.49 20.39 7.69
CA LEU A 180 24.36 19.00 7.24
C LEU A 180 25.00 18.79 5.86
N ASP A 181 24.84 19.73 4.93
CA ASP A 181 25.53 19.69 3.63
C ASP A 181 27.06 19.69 3.80
N GLY A 182 27.58 20.47 4.76
CA GLY A 182 28.99 20.45 5.12
C GLY A 182 29.48 19.11 5.67
N ALA A 183 28.63 18.39 6.42
CA ALA A 183 28.94 17.06 6.93
C ALA A 183 28.90 15.98 5.85
N ASN A 184 27.93 16.04 4.94
CA ASN A 184 27.77 15.08 3.84
C ASN A 184 28.97 15.12 2.87
N ASN A 185 29.49 16.30 2.54
CA ASN A 185 30.69 16.42 1.72
C ASN A 185 31.90 15.72 2.35
N LYS A 186 32.10 15.86 3.67
CA LYS A 186 33.20 15.19 4.39
C LYS A 186 33.05 13.66 4.42
N LEU A 187 31.83 13.14 4.49
CA LEU A 187 31.59 11.70 4.45
C LEU A 187 31.85 11.12 3.05
N SER A 188 31.46 11.84 2.00
CA SER A 188 31.71 11.45 0.60
C SER A 188 33.21 11.33 0.29
N ASP A 189 34.03 12.27 0.79
CA ASP A 189 35.49 12.21 0.63
C ASP A 189 36.09 10.96 1.31
N LYS A 190 35.58 10.61 2.49
CA LYS A 190 36.07 9.48 3.29
C LYS A 190 35.72 8.11 2.71
N ILE A 191 34.56 8.01 2.05
CA ILE A 191 34.15 6.81 1.31
C ILE A 191 35.10 6.57 0.13
N SER A 192 35.46 7.63 -0.59
CA SER A 192 36.37 7.53 -1.74
C SER A 192 37.78 7.05 -1.34
N GLU A 193 38.28 7.46 -0.18
CA GLU A 193 39.56 6.96 0.36
C GLU A 193 39.52 5.46 0.71
N LEU A 194 38.44 4.98 1.33
CA LEU A 194 38.32 3.57 1.73
C LEU A 194 38.21 2.62 0.54
N GLU A 195 37.54 3.05 -0.54
CA GLU A 195 37.44 2.27 -1.78
C GLU A 195 38.79 2.07 -2.49
N ALA A 196 39.75 3.00 -2.32
CA ALA A 196 41.08 2.86 -2.88
C ALA A 196 41.90 1.79 -2.13
N VAL A 197 41.81 1.77 -0.80
CA VAL A 197 42.54 0.83 0.07
C VAL A 197 42.05 -0.61 -0.13
N ALA A 198 40.74 -0.82 -0.33
CA ALA A 198 40.17 -2.15 -0.56
C ALA A 198 40.71 -2.82 -1.84
N ARG A 199 40.88 -2.05 -2.92
CA ARG A 199 41.35 -2.57 -4.22
C ARG A 199 42.81 -3.01 -4.19
N GLU A 200 43.66 -2.37 -3.37
CA GLU A 200 45.08 -2.72 -3.25
C GLU A 200 45.27 -4.07 -2.55
N ARG A 201 44.49 -4.33 -1.49
CA ARG A 201 44.54 -5.57 -0.71
C ARG A 201 44.14 -6.82 -1.50
N GLU A 202 43.19 -6.70 -2.44
CA GLU A 202 42.77 -7.85 -3.27
C GLU A 202 43.87 -8.34 -4.23
N GLN A 203 44.73 -7.45 -4.73
CA GLN A 203 45.81 -7.82 -5.66
C GLN A 203 46.95 -8.60 -4.97
N GLU A 204 47.20 -8.38 -3.68
CA GLU A 204 48.23 -9.08 -2.93
C GLU A 204 47.89 -10.56 -2.68
N ILE A 205 46.62 -10.86 -2.40
CA ILE A 205 46.14 -12.22 -2.09
C ILE A 205 46.28 -13.17 -3.29
N LEU A 206 46.05 -12.66 -4.51
CA LEU A 206 46.15 -13.45 -5.74
C LEU A 206 47.59 -13.93 -6.03
N ARG A 207 48.61 -13.11 -5.74
CA ARG A 207 50.02 -13.46 -6.00
C ARG A 207 50.55 -14.56 -5.07
N ALA A 208 50.03 -14.66 -3.85
CA ALA A 208 50.48 -15.65 -2.86
C ALA A 208 50.06 -17.09 -3.23
N ARG A 209 48.88 -17.26 -3.84
CA ARG A 209 48.33 -18.59 -4.17
C ARG A 209 49.03 -19.29 -5.35
N GLU A 210 49.64 -18.53 -6.26
CA GLU A 210 50.32 -19.11 -7.43
C GLU A 210 51.69 -19.74 -7.09
N ALA A 211 52.31 -19.35 -5.97
CA ALA A 211 53.63 -19.86 -5.56
C ALA A 211 53.56 -21.27 -4.94
N GLU A 212 52.51 -21.58 -4.18
CA GLU A 212 52.38 -22.82 -3.40
C GLU A 212 52.14 -24.07 -4.29
N ALA A 213 51.56 -23.88 -5.48
CA ALA A 213 51.23 -24.99 -6.39
C ALA A 213 52.46 -25.64 -7.05
N ARG A 214 53.61 -24.95 -7.15
CA ARG A 214 54.79 -25.45 -7.89
C ARG A 214 55.67 -26.43 -7.09
N GLU A 215 55.63 -26.39 -5.76
CA GLU A 215 56.51 -27.22 -4.90
C GLU A 215 56.05 -28.68 -4.78
N ARG A 216 54.73 -28.95 -4.85
CA ARG A 216 54.18 -30.30 -4.63
C ARG A 216 54.53 -31.31 -5.73
N GLN A 217 54.89 -30.89 -6.93
CA GLN A 217 55.09 -31.79 -8.08
C GLN A 217 56.45 -32.51 -8.08
N SER A 218 57.47 -32.01 -7.37
CA SER A 218 58.84 -32.56 -7.41
C SER A 218 59.06 -33.80 -6.54
N ALA A 219 58.21 -34.08 -5.55
CA ALA A 219 58.49 -35.09 -4.53
C ALA A 219 58.15 -36.53 -4.95
N LEU A 220 57.27 -36.73 -5.93
CA LEU A 220 56.70 -38.05 -6.25
C LEU A 220 57.60 -38.97 -7.09
N LEU A 221 58.65 -38.46 -7.75
CA LEU A 221 59.43 -39.25 -8.73
C LEU A 221 60.55 -40.12 -8.14
N LYS A 222 60.93 -39.99 -6.86
CA LYS A 222 62.12 -40.67 -6.28
C LYS A 222 61.85 -42.02 -5.61
N GLN A 223 60.59 -42.42 -5.43
CA GLN A 223 60.24 -43.57 -4.56
C GLN A 223 60.29 -44.95 -5.25
N ALA A 224 60.33 -45.04 -6.59
CA ALA A 224 60.02 -46.29 -7.29
C ALA A 224 61.21 -47.26 -7.59
N GLU A 225 62.47 -46.85 -7.43
CA GLU A 225 63.61 -47.59 -8.02
C GLU A 225 64.27 -48.63 -7.08
N ILE A 226 63.95 -48.62 -5.78
CA ILE A 226 64.69 -49.39 -4.77
C ILE A 226 64.18 -50.85 -4.62
N GLU A 227 62.96 -51.16 -5.03
CA GLU A 227 62.31 -52.42 -4.63
C GLU A 227 62.71 -53.67 -5.44
N GLN A 228 63.38 -53.55 -6.59
CA GLN A 228 63.50 -54.68 -7.54
C GLN A 228 64.70 -55.63 -7.30
N LEU A 229 65.77 -55.23 -6.62
CA LEU A 229 67.05 -55.96 -6.65
C LEU A 229 67.23 -57.10 -5.61
N VAL A 230 66.35 -57.24 -4.63
CA VAL A 230 66.63 -58.08 -3.44
C VAL A 230 66.22 -59.55 -3.58
N ARG A 231 65.34 -59.94 -4.52
CA ARG A 231 64.63 -61.22 -4.43
C ARG A 231 65.31 -62.49 -4.98
N GLN A 232 66.40 -62.44 -5.74
CA GLN A 232 66.79 -63.60 -6.57
C GLN A 232 67.90 -64.52 -6.03
N LEU A 233 68.61 -64.20 -4.94
CA LEU A 233 69.91 -64.86 -4.66
C LEU A 233 69.94 -65.93 -3.54
N ALA A 234 68.82 -66.25 -2.87
CA ALA A 234 68.87 -66.94 -1.57
C ALA A 234 68.46 -68.44 -1.54
N GLU A 235 67.77 -68.97 -2.55
CA GLU A 235 66.83 -70.08 -2.29
C GLU A 235 67.38 -71.53 -2.39
N VAL A 236 68.57 -71.78 -2.99
CA VAL A 236 68.93 -73.17 -3.40
C VAL A 236 69.88 -73.91 -2.45
N ALA A 237 70.71 -73.24 -1.65
CA ALA A 237 71.72 -73.93 -0.83
C ALA A 237 71.15 -74.54 0.48
N GLU A 238 69.82 -74.49 0.67
CA GLU A 238 69.25 -74.27 1.99
C GLU A 238 68.67 -75.51 2.69
N GLN A 239 68.03 -76.38 1.94
CA GLN A 239 67.09 -77.32 2.54
C GLN A 239 67.71 -78.56 3.19
N LYS A 240 69.01 -78.82 3.01
CA LYS A 240 69.58 -80.13 3.37
C LYS A 240 70.05 -80.27 4.82
N ALA A 241 70.22 -79.17 5.55
CA ALA A 241 70.84 -79.19 6.88
C ALA A 241 69.88 -78.94 8.06
N LEU A 242 68.58 -78.78 7.78
CA LEU A 242 67.55 -78.33 8.74
C LEU A 242 66.79 -79.41 9.51
N LEU A 243 66.91 -80.66 9.09
CA LEU A 243 66.16 -81.79 9.67
C LEU A 243 66.66 -82.23 11.06
N VAL A 244 67.75 -81.65 11.59
CA VAL A 244 68.44 -82.14 12.81
C VAL A 244 68.42 -81.17 14.00
N LEU A 245 68.54 -79.85 13.78
CA LEU A 245 68.78 -78.85 14.85
C LEU A 245 67.52 -78.23 15.50
N LYS A 246 66.34 -78.32 14.85
CA LYS A 246 65.13 -77.57 15.19
C LYS A 246 64.38 -77.97 16.50
N PRO A 247 64.37 -79.25 16.95
CA PRO A 247 63.61 -79.66 18.15
C PRO A 247 64.19 -79.19 19.49
N LEU A 248 65.52 -79.15 19.63
CA LEU A 248 66.21 -78.87 20.90
C LEU A 248 66.15 -77.39 21.35
N ILE A 249 65.86 -76.48 20.42
CA ILE A 249 65.80 -75.03 20.68
C ILE A 249 64.42 -74.60 21.23
N LYS A 250 63.36 -75.37 20.97
CA LYS A 250 61.97 -74.98 21.28
C LYS A 250 61.59 -75.05 22.77
N GLU A 251 62.39 -75.67 23.63
CA GLU A 251 62.07 -75.94 25.04
C GLU A 251 62.91 -75.15 26.08
N SER A 252 63.74 -74.18 25.66
CA SER A 252 64.67 -73.46 26.55
C SER A 252 64.12 -72.11 27.07
N ASP A 253 64.45 -71.75 28.32
CA ASP A 253 64.10 -70.47 28.99
C ASP A 253 65.31 -69.54 29.23
N ASN A 254 66.51 -69.93 28.78
CA ASN A 254 67.74 -69.18 29.01
C ASN A 254 67.98 -68.14 27.90
N VAL A 255 67.60 -66.88 28.15
CA VAL A 255 67.68 -65.76 27.19
C VAL A 255 69.12 -65.50 26.72
N ALA A 256 70.14 -65.67 27.57
CA ALA A 256 71.54 -65.49 27.19
C ALA A 256 72.01 -66.57 26.20
N LEU A 257 71.62 -67.82 26.42
CA LEU A 257 71.90 -68.96 25.54
C LEU A 257 71.22 -68.81 24.18
N LEU A 258 69.92 -68.47 24.16
CA LEU A 258 69.16 -68.27 22.93
C LEU A 258 69.66 -67.05 22.14
N THR A 259 70.11 -65.99 22.82
CA THR A 259 70.70 -64.80 22.19
C THR A 259 72.08 -65.10 21.59
N ALA A 260 72.89 -65.93 22.24
CA ALA A 260 74.17 -66.39 21.69
C ALA A 260 73.98 -67.23 20.41
N ILE A 261 72.96 -68.09 20.38
CA ILE A 261 72.57 -68.90 19.21
C ILE A 261 72.04 -68.00 18.07
N TYR A 262 71.22 -66.98 18.39
CA TYR A 262 70.71 -66.01 17.42
C TYR A 262 71.79 -65.06 16.86
N SER A 263 72.73 -64.60 17.70
CA SER A 263 73.73 -63.58 17.32
C SER A 263 74.92 -64.15 16.53
N ALA A 264 75.00 -65.47 16.40
CA ALA A 264 76.01 -66.14 15.61
C ALA A 264 75.68 -66.04 14.12
N ASN A 265 76.31 -65.09 13.42
CA ASN A 265 76.13 -64.81 11.98
C ASN A 265 76.62 -65.93 11.05
N ASN A 266 77.32 -66.93 11.60
CA ASN A 266 77.78 -68.10 10.88
C ASN A 266 77.81 -69.29 11.87
N PRO A 267 77.31 -70.47 11.51
CA PRO A 267 77.44 -71.69 12.33
C PRO A 267 78.87 -71.99 12.78
N ALA A 268 79.89 -71.54 12.02
CA ALA A 268 81.30 -71.73 12.36
C ALA A 268 81.81 -70.86 13.52
N GLY A 269 81.06 -69.81 13.92
CA GLY A 269 81.42 -68.90 15.01
C GLY A 269 80.84 -69.29 16.39
N LEU A 270 80.04 -70.35 16.45
CA LEU A 270 79.54 -70.90 17.70
C LEU A 270 80.57 -71.85 18.29
N ASN A 271 81.06 -71.51 19.48
CA ASN A 271 81.84 -72.44 20.28
C ASN A 271 80.89 -73.50 20.85
N LEU A 272 80.95 -74.72 20.29
CA LEU A 272 80.08 -75.84 20.67
C LEU A 272 80.34 -76.34 22.11
N ASP A 273 81.48 -75.98 22.69
CA ASP A 273 81.83 -76.28 24.08
C ASP A 273 81.07 -75.39 25.07
N ASP A 274 80.82 -74.11 24.72
CA ASP A 274 80.12 -73.13 25.60
C ASP A 274 78.60 -73.38 25.69
N ILE A 275 78.06 -74.20 24.79
CA ILE A 275 76.64 -74.58 24.72
C ILE A 275 76.38 -76.04 25.14
N GLY A 276 77.41 -76.76 25.63
CA GLY A 276 77.27 -78.06 26.29
C GLY A 276 77.09 -79.28 25.37
N TRP A 277 77.46 -79.19 24.09
CA TRP A 277 77.11 -80.19 23.06
C TRP A 277 78.29 -81.08 22.60
N ASN A 278 79.43 -81.00 23.28
CA ASN A 278 80.64 -81.79 23.00
C ASN A 278 80.83 -82.93 24.02
N ASP A 279 79.77 -83.73 24.21
CA ASP A 279 79.72 -84.87 25.13
C ASP A 279 80.16 -86.20 24.49
N GLY A 280 80.75 -86.14 23.29
CA GLY A 280 81.35 -87.28 22.60
C GLY A 280 80.38 -88.19 21.84
N ALA A 281 79.06 -88.02 22.00
CA ALA A 281 78.05 -88.87 21.36
C ALA A 281 77.72 -88.49 19.89
N HIS A 282 78.07 -87.27 19.45
CA HIS A 282 77.50 -86.65 18.25
C HIS A 282 78.53 -86.17 17.19
N VAL A 283 79.72 -86.79 17.18
CA VAL A 283 80.89 -86.35 16.39
C VAL A 283 80.66 -86.32 14.87
N GLU A 284 79.85 -87.21 14.30
CA GLU A 284 79.53 -87.18 12.85
C GLU A 284 78.47 -86.13 12.48
N GLN A 285 77.60 -85.70 13.41
CA GLN A 285 76.63 -84.62 13.15
C GLN A 285 77.28 -83.23 13.17
N VAL A 286 78.37 -83.05 13.91
CA VAL A 286 79.16 -81.80 14.00
C VAL A 286 79.74 -81.35 12.65
N ALA A 287 80.00 -82.28 11.72
CA ALA A 287 80.50 -81.97 10.38
C ALA A 287 79.44 -81.33 9.45
N SER A 288 78.14 -81.59 9.70
CA SER A 288 77.04 -81.13 8.82
C SER A 288 76.53 -79.72 9.16
N VAL A 289 76.85 -79.20 10.35
CA VAL A 289 76.51 -77.83 10.80
C VAL A 289 77.21 -76.75 9.97
N ARG A 290 78.38 -77.07 9.39
CA ARG A 290 79.15 -76.14 8.55
C ARG A 290 78.67 -76.06 7.09
N ALA A 291 77.76 -76.95 6.68
CA ALA A 291 77.17 -76.97 5.34
C ALA A 291 75.80 -76.26 5.27
N ILE A 292 75.30 -75.78 6.40
CA ILE A 292 74.13 -74.90 6.48
C ILE A 292 74.57 -73.53 5.94
N GLY A 293 74.06 -73.12 4.78
CA GLY A 293 74.30 -71.76 4.28
C GLY A 293 73.88 -70.71 5.32
N VAL A 294 74.55 -69.56 5.37
CA VAL A 294 74.24 -68.49 6.33
C VAL A 294 72.74 -68.14 6.34
N ILE A 295 72.09 -68.21 5.17
CA ILE A 295 70.67 -67.94 4.96
C ILE A 295 69.77 -68.98 5.64
N VAL A 296 70.13 -70.26 5.61
CA VAL A 296 69.44 -71.40 6.25
C VAL A 296 69.59 -71.42 7.76
N TRP A 297 70.81 -71.13 8.20
CA TRP A 297 71.16 -71.00 9.60
C TRP A 297 70.33 -69.84 10.18
N GLN A 298 70.24 -68.74 9.43
CA GLN A 298 69.29 -67.65 9.67
C GLN A 298 67.82 -68.10 9.62
N ALA A 299 67.38 -68.83 8.59
CA ALA A 299 65.96 -68.99 8.28
C ALA A 299 65.22 -70.05 9.08
N GLN A 300 65.89 -71.00 9.74
CA GLN A 300 65.19 -72.08 10.45
C GLN A 300 65.80 -72.51 11.79
N ILE A 301 67.08 -72.22 12.07
CA ILE A 301 67.73 -72.52 13.37
C ILE A 301 67.83 -71.26 14.24
N GLN A 302 68.35 -70.16 13.68
CA GLN A 302 68.11 -68.85 14.27
C GLN A 302 66.61 -68.59 14.35
N THR A 303 65.79 -68.92 13.34
CA THR A 303 64.33 -68.79 13.43
C THR A 303 63.68 -69.62 14.54
N ALA A 304 64.19 -70.81 14.91
CA ALA A 304 63.62 -71.56 16.05
C ALA A 304 63.99 -70.92 17.40
N ALA A 305 65.21 -70.38 17.53
CA ALA A 305 65.63 -69.60 18.69
C ALA A 305 64.89 -68.25 18.72
N ASP A 306 64.64 -67.70 17.53
CA ASP A 306 63.86 -66.50 17.27
C ASP A 306 62.41 -66.72 17.66
N GLU A 307 61.78 -67.84 17.28
CA GLU A 307 60.42 -68.26 17.65
C GLU A 307 60.25 -68.35 19.17
N ARG A 308 61.21 -68.96 19.90
CA ARG A 308 61.15 -69.09 21.37
C ARG A 308 61.41 -67.76 22.09
N LEU A 309 62.42 -67.00 21.66
CA LEU A 309 62.65 -65.65 22.15
C LEU A 309 61.47 -64.70 21.78
N THR A 310 60.79 -64.93 20.66
CA THR A 310 59.57 -64.22 20.24
C THR A 310 58.39 -64.62 21.14
N ALA A 311 58.28 -65.88 21.55
CA ALA A 311 57.25 -66.32 22.50
C ALA A 311 57.42 -65.67 23.89
N LEU A 312 58.65 -65.58 24.41
CA LEU A 312 58.95 -64.87 25.67
C LEU A 312 58.73 -63.35 25.54
N SER A 313 59.14 -62.76 24.41
CA SER A 313 58.86 -61.35 24.08
C SER A 313 57.35 -61.08 23.96
N GLN A 314 56.58 -62.02 23.39
CA GLN A 314 55.12 -61.92 23.27
C GLN A 314 54.43 -62.05 24.63
N GLN A 315 54.91 -62.92 25.52
CA GLN A 315 54.40 -63.04 26.87
C GLN A 315 54.64 -61.76 27.69
N ALA A 316 55.83 -61.17 27.57
CA ALA A 316 56.16 -59.88 28.17
C ALA A 316 55.34 -58.74 27.57
N SER A 317 55.15 -58.72 26.24
CA SER A 317 54.29 -57.75 25.54
C SER A 317 52.84 -57.85 26.01
N ASN A 318 52.30 -59.06 26.15
CA ASN A 318 50.93 -59.28 26.64
C ASN A 318 50.76 -58.85 28.11
N ALA A 319 51.74 -59.12 28.98
CA ALA A 319 51.73 -58.66 30.36
C ALA A 319 51.76 -57.12 30.44
N LEU A 320 52.64 -56.48 29.66
CA LEU A 320 52.72 -55.01 29.58
C LEU A 320 51.42 -54.39 29.06
N LYS A 321 50.81 -54.97 28.02
CA LYS A 321 49.49 -54.54 27.51
C LYS A 321 48.38 -54.68 28.54
N ALA A 322 48.39 -55.75 29.36
CA ALA A 322 47.42 -55.92 30.44
C ALA A 322 47.60 -54.83 31.52
N THR A 323 48.83 -54.55 31.94
CA THR A 323 49.13 -53.46 32.88
C THR A 323 48.74 -52.08 32.31
N ILE A 324 48.91 -51.86 31.00
CA ILE A 324 48.47 -50.64 30.31
C ILE A 324 46.94 -50.48 30.36
N ARG A 325 46.18 -51.55 30.08
CA ARG A 325 44.70 -51.51 30.06
C ARG A 325 44.11 -51.05 31.39
N ASP A 326 44.72 -51.45 32.50
CA ASP A 326 44.24 -51.12 33.84
C ASP A 326 44.85 -49.83 34.41
N SER A 327 45.90 -49.30 33.78
CA SER A 327 46.58 -48.09 34.23
C SER A 327 45.74 -46.83 34.04
N ARG A 328 45.86 -45.90 35.01
CA ARG A 328 45.36 -44.52 34.96
C ARG A 328 46.50 -43.49 35.03
N ASP A 329 47.75 -43.93 35.05
CA ASP A 329 48.91 -43.04 35.10
C ASP A 329 49.18 -42.44 33.71
N LEU A 330 48.71 -41.22 33.50
CA LEU A 330 48.84 -40.50 32.24
C LEU A 330 50.29 -40.20 31.85
N ALA A 331 51.18 -40.00 32.82
CA ALA A 331 52.59 -39.71 32.54
C ALA A 331 53.31 -40.96 32.03
N ALA A 332 53.08 -42.10 32.70
CA ALA A 332 53.60 -43.39 32.25
C ALA A 332 53.04 -43.80 30.88
N LEU A 333 51.72 -43.65 30.68
CA LEU A 333 51.07 -43.98 29.40
C LEU A 333 51.56 -43.11 28.24
N ARG A 334 51.76 -41.80 28.46
CA ARG A 334 52.32 -40.88 27.44
C ARG A 334 53.77 -41.20 27.11
N ALA A 335 54.59 -41.51 28.11
CA ALA A 335 55.97 -41.91 27.90
C ALA A 335 56.06 -43.23 27.10
N ILE A 336 55.19 -44.20 27.39
CA ILE A 336 55.06 -45.44 26.60
C ILE A 336 54.57 -45.16 25.18
N ALA A 337 53.55 -44.30 25.00
CA ALA A 337 53.00 -43.95 23.69
C ALA A 337 53.98 -43.12 22.81
N ALA A 338 54.97 -42.48 23.42
CA ALA A 338 56.05 -41.75 22.75
C ALA A 338 57.34 -42.57 22.59
N ALA A 339 57.35 -43.82 23.05
CA ALA A 339 58.52 -44.69 22.94
C ALA A 339 58.97 -44.80 21.48
N ALA A 340 60.28 -44.66 21.26
CA ALA A 340 60.95 -44.87 19.97
C ALA A 340 61.80 -46.15 19.99
N GLY A 341 61.95 -46.78 21.16
CA GLY A 341 62.57 -48.08 21.35
C GLY A 341 62.14 -48.76 22.64
N ASN A 342 62.48 -50.05 22.79
CA ASN A 342 62.10 -50.86 23.95
C ASN A 342 62.63 -50.30 25.29
N GLY A 343 63.73 -49.55 25.28
CA GLY A 343 64.30 -48.92 26.48
C GLY A 343 63.41 -47.82 27.07
N ASP A 344 62.64 -47.14 26.22
CA ASP A 344 61.75 -46.03 26.61
C ASP A 344 60.50 -46.51 27.37
N LEU A 345 60.25 -47.83 27.35
CA LEU A 345 59.15 -48.46 28.10
C LEU A 345 59.44 -48.60 29.60
N ARG A 346 60.65 -48.27 30.06
CA ARG A 346 61.05 -48.30 31.47
C ARG A 346 60.52 -47.08 32.23
N VAL A 347 59.21 -47.02 32.41
CA VAL A 347 58.51 -45.84 32.96
C VAL A 347 58.09 -45.96 34.42
N GLY A 348 58.42 -47.07 35.11
CA GLY A 348 58.10 -47.25 36.53
C GLY A 348 58.01 -48.70 37.01
N VAL A 349 57.76 -48.87 38.31
CA VAL A 349 57.58 -50.18 38.98
C VAL A 349 56.38 -50.91 38.36
N GLY A 350 56.56 -52.18 37.97
CA GLY A 350 55.54 -52.99 37.28
C GLY A 350 55.69 -53.06 35.75
N PHE A 351 56.26 -52.04 35.09
CA PHE A 351 56.59 -52.11 33.66
C PHE A 351 58.02 -52.62 33.44
N ASN A 352 58.97 -52.22 34.30
CA ASN A 352 60.39 -52.55 34.16
C ASN A 352 60.72 -54.05 34.15
N GLU A 353 59.93 -54.86 34.85
CA GLU A 353 60.15 -56.30 35.03
C GLU A 353 59.99 -57.08 33.72
N HIS A 354 59.14 -56.59 32.81
CA HIS A 354 58.83 -57.25 31.54
C HIS A 354 59.62 -56.67 30.36
N VAL A 355 60.11 -55.43 30.46
CA VAL A 355 60.86 -54.75 29.38
C VAL A 355 62.16 -55.49 29.01
N GLY A 356 62.81 -56.15 29.98
CA GLY A 356 64.03 -56.93 29.74
C GLY A 356 63.85 -58.15 28.83
N PHE A 357 62.60 -58.58 28.61
CA PHE A 357 62.25 -59.73 27.78
C PHE A 357 61.76 -59.34 26.37
N LEU A 358 61.58 -58.03 26.09
CA LEU A 358 61.14 -57.54 24.78
C LEU A 358 62.27 -57.57 23.75
N ARG A 359 62.01 -58.16 22.59
CA ARG A 359 63.00 -58.41 21.54
C ARG A 359 62.56 -57.91 20.17
N GLY A 360 63.48 -57.28 19.45
CA GLY A 360 63.25 -56.62 18.18
C GLY A 360 63.17 -55.11 18.35
N ALA A 361 63.75 -54.35 17.40
CA ALA A 361 63.80 -52.89 17.47
C ALA A 361 62.39 -52.26 17.51
N THR A 362 61.36 -52.97 17.05
CA THR A 362 59.98 -52.52 16.93
C THR A 362 59.01 -53.16 17.93
N ALA A 363 59.48 -53.99 18.87
CA ALA A 363 58.58 -54.68 19.82
C ALA A 363 57.78 -53.72 20.72
N TYR A 364 58.32 -52.53 20.95
CA TYR A 364 57.63 -51.44 21.63
C TYR A 364 56.40 -50.93 20.86
N GLU A 365 56.33 -51.07 19.53
CA GLU A 365 55.27 -50.46 18.71
C GLU A 365 53.88 -50.99 19.11
N GLY A 366 53.71 -52.30 19.29
CA GLY A 366 52.43 -52.86 19.72
C GLY A 366 52.02 -52.48 21.15
N ILE A 367 52.98 -52.15 22.01
CA ILE A 367 52.77 -51.71 23.40
C ILE A 367 52.46 -50.21 23.41
N ARG A 368 53.16 -49.44 22.58
CA ARG A 368 52.93 -48.03 22.26
C ARG A 368 51.50 -47.82 21.75
N ASP A 369 51.07 -48.65 20.80
CA ASP A 369 49.74 -48.57 20.21
C ASP A 369 48.64 -48.92 21.25
N GLU A 370 48.88 -49.89 22.14
CA GLU A 370 47.96 -50.19 23.26
C GLU A 370 47.88 -49.04 24.28
N ALA A 371 49.02 -48.40 24.59
CA ALA A 371 49.04 -47.20 25.43
C ALA A 371 48.31 -46.03 24.76
N GLY A 372 48.48 -45.87 23.44
CA GLY A 372 47.72 -44.92 22.63
C GLY A 372 46.21 -45.20 22.70
N ALA A 373 45.78 -46.45 22.53
CA ALA A 373 44.37 -46.84 22.65
C ALA A 373 43.81 -46.56 24.06
N ARG A 374 44.59 -46.83 25.12
CA ARG A 374 44.19 -46.52 26.50
C ARG A 374 44.08 -45.01 26.75
N LEU A 375 45.02 -44.21 26.24
CA LEU A 375 44.95 -42.74 26.31
C LEU A 375 43.71 -42.20 25.60
N VAL A 376 43.34 -42.76 24.44
CA VAL A 376 42.07 -42.43 23.76
C VAL A 376 40.87 -42.77 24.62
N ALA A 377 40.84 -43.94 25.27
CA ALA A 377 39.75 -44.33 26.16
C ALA A 377 39.60 -43.41 27.38
N LEU A 378 40.70 -43.07 28.05
CA LEU A 378 40.71 -42.12 29.19
C LEU A 378 40.33 -40.70 28.74
N SER A 379 40.74 -40.29 27.54
CA SER A 379 40.32 -39.02 26.93
C SER A 379 38.82 -38.98 26.67
N LEU A 380 38.21 -40.09 26.24
CA LEU A 380 36.76 -40.18 26.05
C LEU A 380 36.01 -40.08 27.38
N GLU A 381 36.48 -40.77 28.42
CA GLU A 381 35.94 -40.64 29.79
C GLU A 381 35.99 -39.17 30.25
N ALA A 382 37.15 -38.52 30.13
CA ALA A 382 37.34 -37.12 30.50
C ALA A 382 36.46 -36.16 29.67
N THR A 383 36.32 -36.41 28.37
CA THR A 383 35.44 -35.63 27.47
C THR A 383 33.99 -35.71 27.94
N ASN A 384 33.51 -36.90 28.30
CA ASN A 384 32.13 -37.08 28.78
C ASN A 384 31.90 -36.40 30.13
N THR A 385 32.87 -36.47 31.05
CA THR A 385 32.80 -35.74 32.32
C THR A 385 32.74 -34.23 32.08
N LEU A 386 33.62 -33.68 31.23
CA LEU A 386 33.65 -32.26 30.89
C LEU A 386 32.34 -31.81 30.24
N LYS A 387 31.82 -32.57 29.27
CA LYS A 387 30.50 -32.30 28.66
C LYS A 387 29.39 -32.24 29.71
N GLY A 388 29.40 -33.17 30.67
CA GLY A 388 28.45 -33.18 31.79
C GLY A 388 28.52 -31.91 32.64
N THR A 389 29.73 -31.47 33.00
CA THR A 389 29.96 -30.23 33.77
C THR A 389 29.52 -28.99 32.99
N ILE A 390 29.84 -28.92 31.69
CA ILE A 390 29.46 -27.81 30.81
C ILE A 390 27.94 -27.72 30.65
N ARG A 391 27.26 -28.84 30.43
CA ARG A 391 25.80 -28.90 30.29
C ARG A 391 25.06 -28.38 31.52
N GLY A 392 25.62 -28.61 32.71
CA GLY A 392 25.06 -28.13 33.98
C GLY A 392 25.44 -26.70 34.35
N SER A 393 26.40 -26.08 33.66
CA SER A 393 26.91 -24.76 34.04
C SER A 393 25.95 -23.62 33.65
N ARG A 394 25.99 -22.55 34.44
CA ARG A 394 25.38 -21.24 34.19
C ARG A 394 26.40 -20.11 34.16
N ASP A 395 27.69 -20.43 34.32
CA ASP A 395 28.76 -19.44 34.30
C ASP A 395 29.09 -19.06 32.84
N LEU A 396 28.62 -17.89 32.42
CA LEU A 396 28.80 -17.37 31.07
C LEU A 396 30.28 -17.12 30.74
N VAL A 397 31.12 -16.78 31.72
CA VAL A 397 32.55 -16.51 31.50
C VAL A 397 33.27 -17.80 31.17
N VAL A 398 32.99 -18.85 31.94
CA VAL A 398 33.55 -20.20 31.70
C VAL A 398 33.02 -20.76 30.38
N LEU A 399 31.71 -20.69 30.12
CA LEU A 399 31.12 -21.22 28.89
C LEU A 399 31.66 -20.54 27.63
N ARG A 400 31.79 -19.20 27.63
CA ARG A 400 32.36 -18.45 26.50
C ARG A 400 33.82 -18.79 26.26
N ALA A 401 34.60 -18.94 27.32
CA ALA A 401 36.00 -19.32 27.19
C ALA A 401 36.16 -20.73 26.60
N VAL A 402 35.31 -21.68 26.99
CA VAL A 402 35.30 -23.05 26.46
C VAL A 402 34.80 -23.06 25.00
N ALA A 403 33.79 -22.27 24.67
CA ALA A 403 33.30 -22.12 23.30
C ALA A 403 34.33 -21.47 22.35
N ALA A 404 35.24 -20.65 22.88
CA ALA A 404 36.33 -20.02 22.13
C ALA A 404 37.61 -20.88 22.08
N ALA A 405 37.63 -22.06 22.71
CA ALA A 405 38.82 -22.90 22.73
C ALA A 405 39.14 -23.43 21.32
N ASP A 406 40.41 -23.31 20.94
CA ASP A 406 40.97 -23.77 19.66
C ASP A 406 41.92 -24.98 19.82
N ARG A 407 42.18 -25.38 21.08
CA ARG A 407 43.03 -26.52 21.47
C ARG A 407 42.75 -26.94 22.91
N ASN A 408 43.13 -28.16 23.29
CA ASN A 408 42.94 -28.68 24.66
C ASN A 408 43.55 -27.75 25.73
N ALA A 409 44.72 -27.16 25.47
CA ALA A 409 45.39 -26.27 26.43
C ALA A 409 44.61 -24.98 26.73
N ALA A 410 43.72 -24.53 25.83
CA ALA A 410 42.89 -23.35 26.05
C ALA A 410 41.80 -23.58 27.12
N LEU A 411 41.54 -24.84 27.48
CA LEU A 411 40.58 -25.24 28.51
C LEU A 411 41.18 -25.21 29.94
N LEU A 412 42.50 -25.08 30.08
CA LEU A 412 43.19 -25.05 31.37
C LEU A 412 42.91 -23.75 32.16
N GLY A 413 42.98 -23.83 33.48
CA GLY A 413 42.75 -22.73 34.41
C GLY A 413 41.26 -22.40 34.63
N ARG A 414 40.37 -23.35 34.31
CA ARG A 414 38.90 -23.16 34.33
C ARG A 414 38.18 -24.04 35.36
N GLY A 415 38.93 -24.66 36.28
CA GLY A 415 38.38 -25.43 37.40
C GLY A 415 38.12 -26.91 37.12
N PHE A 416 38.57 -27.42 35.96
CA PHE A 416 38.44 -28.83 35.56
C PHE A 416 39.73 -29.36 34.90
N ASP A 417 40.87 -28.86 35.41
CA ASP A 417 42.20 -29.10 34.84
C ASP A 417 42.59 -30.58 34.85
N ASP A 418 42.13 -31.35 35.83
CA ASP A 418 42.39 -32.80 35.90
C ASP A 418 41.77 -33.55 34.72
N SER A 419 40.55 -33.17 34.31
CA SER A 419 39.90 -33.75 33.13
C SER A 419 40.51 -33.24 31.83
N VAL A 420 40.94 -31.97 31.77
CA VAL A 420 41.62 -31.40 30.59
C VAL A 420 42.99 -32.06 30.39
N ASN A 421 43.72 -32.31 31.47
CA ASN A 421 45.00 -33.00 31.45
C ASN A 421 44.89 -34.45 31.01
N ALA A 422 43.70 -35.06 31.09
CA ALA A 422 43.42 -36.41 30.59
C ALA A 422 43.04 -36.45 29.10
N LEU A 423 42.79 -35.31 28.45
CA LEU A 423 42.48 -35.25 27.02
C LEU A 423 43.69 -35.68 26.17
N HIS A 424 43.39 -36.42 25.11
CA HIS A 424 44.38 -36.96 24.16
C HIS A 424 43.94 -36.70 22.72
N GLY A 425 44.89 -36.32 21.88
CA GLY A 425 44.65 -35.93 20.49
C GLY A 425 44.35 -34.43 20.31
N PRO A 426 44.66 -33.86 19.14
CA PRO A 426 44.57 -32.41 18.90
C PRO A 426 43.13 -31.90 18.85
N THR A 427 42.13 -32.74 18.55
CA THR A 427 40.73 -32.36 18.32
C THR A 427 39.79 -32.67 19.48
N ALA A 428 40.28 -33.20 20.61
CA ALA A 428 39.42 -33.60 21.74
C ALA A 428 38.59 -32.43 22.33
N PHE A 429 39.10 -31.20 22.24
CA PHE A 429 38.38 -29.99 22.65
C PHE A 429 37.13 -29.69 21.81
N GLU A 430 37.05 -30.12 20.55
CA GLU A 430 35.98 -29.73 19.61
C GLU A 430 34.60 -30.15 20.13
N GLY A 431 34.48 -31.40 20.59
CA GLY A 431 33.21 -31.88 21.15
C GLY A 431 32.80 -31.15 22.44
N ILE A 432 33.76 -30.66 23.22
CA ILE A 432 33.49 -29.92 24.47
C ILE A 432 33.08 -28.48 24.13
N ARG A 433 33.76 -27.87 23.15
CA ARG A 433 33.43 -26.55 22.58
C ARG A 433 31.99 -26.54 22.06
N ASP A 434 31.62 -27.55 21.27
CA ASP A 434 30.28 -27.65 20.68
C ASP A 434 29.19 -27.77 21.77
N GLU A 435 29.47 -28.51 22.84
CA GLU A 435 28.57 -28.60 24.01
C GLU A 435 28.43 -27.24 24.73
N ALA A 436 29.52 -26.47 24.85
CA ALA A 436 29.47 -25.12 25.43
C ALA A 436 28.69 -24.13 24.57
N ILE A 437 28.85 -24.20 23.24
CA ILE A 437 28.05 -23.42 22.28
C ILE A 437 26.56 -23.76 22.41
N ALA A 438 26.23 -25.06 22.47
CA ALA A 438 24.86 -25.51 22.65
C ALA A 438 24.26 -25.01 23.97
N ARG A 439 25.03 -25.06 25.08
CA ARG A 439 24.57 -24.55 26.38
C ARG A 439 24.39 -23.04 26.39
N LEU A 440 25.28 -22.27 25.76
CA LEU A 440 25.13 -20.81 25.59
C LEU A 440 23.85 -20.48 24.81
N GLY A 441 23.57 -21.19 23.72
CA GLY A 441 22.33 -21.02 22.96
C GLY A 441 21.07 -21.31 23.78
N ALA A 442 21.10 -22.33 24.64
CA ALA A 442 20.00 -22.61 25.56
C ALA A 442 19.79 -21.50 26.60
N LEU A 443 20.87 -21.00 27.21
CA LEU A 443 20.81 -19.90 28.18
C LEU A 443 20.34 -18.59 27.53
N GLU A 444 20.70 -18.32 26.29
CA GLU A 444 20.20 -17.17 25.53
C GLU A 444 18.68 -17.25 25.33
N LEU A 445 18.16 -18.44 24.98
CA LEU A 445 16.72 -18.63 24.81
C LEU A 445 15.95 -18.41 26.13
N GLU A 446 16.48 -18.95 27.24
CA GLU A 446 15.96 -18.72 28.60
C GLU A 446 15.97 -17.22 28.94
N ALA A 447 17.08 -16.52 28.69
CA ALA A 447 17.23 -15.10 28.97
C ALA A 447 16.30 -14.23 28.11
N LYS A 448 16.17 -14.52 26.82
CA LYS A 448 15.25 -13.84 25.91
C LYS A 448 13.80 -13.98 26.34
N ALA A 449 13.38 -15.18 26.76
CA ALA A 449 12.04 -15.41 27.28
C ALA A 449 11.78 -14.60 28.56
N ALA A 450 12.76 -14.53 29.46
CA ALA A 450 12.67 -13.74 30.69
C ALA A 450 12.58 -12.23 30.41
N LEU A 451 13.39 -11.71 29.47
CA LEU A 451 13.35 -10.31 29.07
C LEU A 451 12.03 -9.94 28.38
N ILE A 452 11.49 -10.82 27.53
CA ILE A 452 10.16 -10.61 26.93
C ILE A 452 9.07 -10.59 28.01
N ALA A 453 9.16 -11.45 29.03
CA ALA A 453 8.23 -11.44 30.14
C ALA A 453 8.32 -10.14 30.97
N GLU A 454 9.52 -9.64 31.22
CA GLU A 454 9.78 -8.35 31.88
C GLU A 454 9.17 -7.18 31.10
N VAL A 455 9.37 -7.15 29.77
CA VAL A 455 8.76 -6.14 28.88
C VAL A 455 7.23 -6.23 28.88
N ASN A 456 6.66 -7.43 28.77
CA ASN A 456 5.21 -7.60 28.77
C ASN A 456 4.56 -7.19 30.10
N GLY A 457 5.26 -7.37 31.22
CA GLY A 457 4.81 -7.01 32.57
C GLY A 457 5.12 -5.56 32.98
N SER A 458 5.84 -4.80 32.15
CA SER A 458 6.21 -3.43 32.48
C SER A 458 5.02 -2.46 32.34
N HIS A 459 4.91 -1.57 33.33
CA HIS A 459 3.95 -0.45 33.36
C HIS A 459 4.66 0.91 33.13
N ASP A 460 5.97 0.89 32.85
CA ASP A 460 6.76 2.09 32.60
C ASP A 460 6.81 2.39 31.09
N VAL A 461 6.08 3.43 30.68
CA VAL A 461 6.02 3.90 29.28
C VAL A 461 7.40 4.36 28.79
N GLU A 462 8.19 5.02 29.63
CA GLU A 462 9.50 5.53 29.23
C GLU A 462 10.47 4.38 29.00
N LEU A 463 10.49 3.39 29.90
CA LEU A 463 11.25 2.15 29.73
C LEU A 463 10.86 1.44 28.43
N LEU A 464 9.57 1.23 28.19
CA LEU A 464 9.08 0.56 26.98
C LEU A 464 9.44 1.33 25.70
N THR A 465 9.38 2.66 25.74
CA THR A 465 9.76 3.52 24.61
C THR A 465 11.26 3.42 24.32
N ARG A 466 12.10 3.44 25.36
CA ARG A 466 13.55 3.25 25.20
C ARG A 466 13.87 1.87 24.66
N VAL A 467 13.26 0.81 25.19
CA VAL A 467 13.41 -0.57 24.70
C VAL A 467 12.92 -0.73 23.25
N ALA A 468 11.82 -0.07 22.86
CA ALA A 468 11.34 -0.07 21.49
C ALA A 468 12.27 0.69 20.52
N ALA A 469 13.09 1.63 21.02
CA ALA A 469 14.02 2.41 20.21
C ALA A 469 15.39 1.74 20.02
N VAL A 470 15.71 0.67 20.75
CA VAL A 470 17.05 0.05 20.69
C VAL A 470 17.39 -0.49 19.29
N VAL A 471 18.68 -0.46 18.97
CA VAL A 471 19.26 -0.93 17.70
C VAL A 471 20.32 -2.02 17.89
N ALA A 472 20.61 -2.38 19.14
CA ALA A 472 21.57 -3.40 19.53
C ALA A 472 21.25 -3.92 20.96
N ASN A 473 21.78 -5.10 21.31
CA ASN A 473 21.59 -5.71 22.63
C ASN A 473 22.09 -4.80 23.78
N ASP A 474 23.15 -4.03 23.57
CA ASP A 474 23.71 -3.12 24.59
C ASP A 474 22.72 -2.01 25.00
N GLY A 475 21.78 -1.67 24.12
CA GLY A 475 20.71 -0.70 24.41
C GLY A 475 19.66 -1.22 25.39
N LEU A 476 19.65 -2.52 25.72
CA LEU A 476 18.72 -3.13 26.67
C LEU A 476 19.17 -2.97 28.14
N GLY A 477 20.15 -2.11 28.43
CA GLY A 477 20.76 -1.97 29.76
C GLY A 477 19.81 -1.57 30.89
N ASP A 478 18.61 -1.07 30.57
CA ASP A 478 17.56 -0.77 31.54
C ASP A 478 16.76 -2.01 31.99
N LEU A 479 16.93 -3.15 31.31
CA LEU A 479 16.35 -4.45 31.69
C LEU A 479 17.35 -5.26 32.54
N ASN A 480 16.96 -6.46 32.99
CA ASN A 480 17.84 -7.30 33.80
C ASN A 480 19.21 -7.57 33.14
N ALA A 481 20.26 -6.97 33.71
CA ALA A 481 21.63 -7.04 33.20
C ALA A 481 22.17 -8.47 33.06
N GLY A 482 21.74 -9.42 33.90
CA GLY A 482 22.15 -10.82 33.82
C GLY A 482 21.60 -11.53 32.59
N HIS A 483 20.33 -11.26 32.24
CA HIS A 483 19.71 -11.79 31.02
C HIS A 483 20.24 -11.11 29.77
N VAL A 484 20.46 -9.79 29.80
CA VAL A 484 21.06 -9.05 28.69
C VAL A 484 22.47 -9.57 28.39
N ALA A 485 23.27 -9.82 29.44
CA ALA A 485 24.61 -10.38 29.29
C ALA A 485 24.61 -11.81 28.72
N ALA A 486 23.50 -12.55 28.78
CA ALA A 486 23.39 -13.89 28.21
C ALA A 486 23.01 -13.90 26.72
N LEU A 487 22.61 -12.76 26.14
CA LEU A 487 22.30 -12.64 24.71
C LEU A 487 23.60 -12.66 23.89
N THR A 488 23.75 -13.67 23.03
CA THR A 488 24.93 -13.82 22.17
C THR A 488 24.64 -13.53 20.69
N SER A 489 23.39 -13.66 20.24
CA SER A 489 22.98 -13.23 18.89
C SER A 489 22.89 -11.71 18.81
N VAL A 490 23.55 -11.13 17.80
CA VAL A 490 23.54 -9.68 17.52
C VAL A 490 22.12 -9.14 17.32
N ASP A 491 21.20 -9.99 16.86
CA ASP A 491 19.82 -9.63 16.55
C ASP A 491 18.80 -9.98 17.65
N ALA A 492 19.26 -10.47 18.82
CA ALA A 492 18.37 -10.88 19.90
C ALA A 492 17.44 -9.76 20.40
N PHE A 493 17.91 -8.50 20.37
CA PHE A 493 17.11 -7.32 20.74
C PHE A 493 15.87 -7.12 19.87
N ARG A 494 15.84 -7.59 18.62
CA ARG A 494 14.73 -7.31 17.68
C ARG A 494 13.39 -7.80 18.20
N ASP A 495 13.37 -9.00 18.75
CA ASP A 495 12.13 -9.59 19.29
C ASP A 495 11.70 -8.89 20.58
N ILE A 496 12.65 -8.50 21.43
CA ILE A 496 12.38 -7.78 22.69
C ILE A 496 11.81 -6.39 22.38
N LYS A 497 12.43 -5.67 21.45
CA LYS A 497 11.95 -4.40 20.89
C LYS A 497 10.56 -4.52 20.28
N ALA A 498 10.33 -5.53 19.44
CA ALA A 498 9.02 -5.75 18.82
C ALA A 498 7.92 -5.98 19.87
N ARG A 499 8.24 -6.65 20.97
CA ARG A 499 7.32 -6.84 22.10
C ARG A 499 7.05 -5.54 22.86
N ALA A 500 8.08 -4.71 23.08
CA ALA A 500 7.90 -3.40 23.69
C ALA A 500 7.01 -2.49 22.83
N GLN A 501 7.23 -2.48 21.51
CA GLN A 501 6.38 -1.73 20.56
C GLN A 501 4.94 -2.24 20.57
N ALA A 502 4.73 -3.56 20.49
CA ALA A 502 3.39 -4.15 20.53
C ALA A 502 2.65 -3.81 21.84
N ARG A 503 3.36 -3.72 22.98
CA ARG A 503 2.79 -3.31 24.27
C ARG A 503 2.33 -1.86 24.23
N LEU A 504 3.15 -0.95 23.68
CA LEU A 504 2.80 0.47 23.49
C LEU A 504 1.62 0.65 22.53
N ASP A 505 1.60 -0.08 21.41
CA ASP A 505 0.53 -0.04 20.43
C ASP A 505 -0.79 -0.53 21.03
N ALA A 506 -0.75 -1.62 21.81
CA ALA A 506 -1.92 -2.14 22.52
C ALA A 506 -2.48 -1.13 23.54
N ASN A 507 -1.61 -0.41 24.25
CA ASN A 507 -2.02 0.68 25.14
C ASN A 507 -2.67 1.84 24.38
N GLN A 508 -2.11 2.23 23.22
CA GLN A 508 -2.70 3.29 22.41
C GLN A 508 -4.07 2.89 21.85
N ALA A 509 -4.19 1.66 21.32
CA ALA A 509 -5.45 1.12 20.84
C ALA A 509 -6.50 1.04 21.96
N ALA A 510 -6.11 0.63 23.17
CA ALA A 510 -6.98 0.64 24.34
C ALA A 510 -7.45 2.05 24.72
N ILE A 511 -6.56 3.06 24.68
CA ILE A 511 -6.93 4.45 24.96
C ILE A 511 -7.97 4.95 23.97
N VAL A 512 -7.78 4.69 22.67
CA VAL A 512 -8.74 5.08 21.63
C VAL A 512 -10.08 4.38 21.84
N ALA A 513 -10.09 3.05 21.99
CA ALA A 513 -11.33 2.28 22.15
C ALA A 513 -12.13 2.70 23.40
N LEU A 514 -11.45 2.94 24.53
CA LEU A 514 -12.09 3.40 25.77
C LEU A 514 -12.57 4.85 25.65
N THR A 515 -11.84 5.70 24.93
CA THR A 515 -12.25 7.08 24.64
C THR A 515 -13.53 7.11 23.82
N ASP A 516 -13.58 6.33 22.73
CA ASP A 516 -14.75 6.22 21.87
C ASP A 516 -15.95 5.64 22.62
N PHE A 517 -15.71 4.62 23.46
CA PHE A 517 -16.74 4.04 24.31
C PHE A 517 -17.35 5.07 25.27
N ILE A 518 -16.51 5.84 25.98
CA ILE A 518 -16.99 6.87 26.92
C ILE A 518 -17.70 7.99 26.18
N ASN A 519 -17.17 8.47 25.05
CA ASN A 519 -17.79 9.50 24.23
C ASN A 519 -19.13 9.08 23.63
N GLY A 520 -19.30 7.79 23.31
CA GLY A 520 -20.55 7.21 22.82
C GLY A 520 -21.50 6.72 23.92
N CYS A 521 -21.12 6.82 25.19
CA CYS A 521 -21.93 6.31 26.30
C CYS A 521 -23.01 7.33 26.71
N ASP A 522 -24.25 6.84 26.86
CA ASP A 522 -25.40 7.62 27.35
C ASP A 522 -25.83 7.23 28.78
N ASP A 523 -25.13 6.27 29.39
CA ASP A 523 -25.42 5.79 30.74
C ASP A 523 -24.81 6.72 31.79
N ALA A 524 -25.58 7.74 32.17
CA ALA A 524 -25.15 8.78 33.11
C ALA A 524 -24.64 8.22 34.44
N ARG A 525 -25.23 7.13 34.97
CA ARG A 525 -24.78 6.52 36.24
C ARG A 525 -23.41 5.86 36.12
N PHE A 526 -23.16 5.22 34.98
CA PHE A 526 -21.85 4.65 34.68
C PHE A 526 -20.80 5.77 34.52
N LEU A 527 -21.13 6.84 33.79
CA LEU A 527 -20.22 7.98 33.60
C LEU A 527 -19.96 8.74 34.91
N GLU A 528 -20.95 8.87 35.78
CA GLU A 528 -20.80 9.41 37.14
C GLU A 528 -19.82 8.55 37.95
N ALA A 529 -19.95 7.23 37.92
CA ALA A 529 -19.01 6.32 38.58
C ALA A 529 -17.58 6.42 38.03
N VAL A 530 -17.42 6.50 36.71
CA VAL A 530 -16.10 6.70 36.06
C VAL A 530 -15.50 8.07 36.41
N SER A 531 -16.32 9.13 36.47
CA SER A 531 -15.84 10.49 36.75
C SER A 531 -15.58 10.79 38.24
N GLY A 532 -16.32 10.15 39.15
CA GLY A 532 -16.35 10.45 40.57
C GLY A 532 -15.60 9.46 41.46
N GLU A 533 -15.52 8.18 41.07
CA GLU A 533 -15.01 7.12 41.94
C GLU A 533 -13.73 6.44 41.41
N ALA A 534 -13.42 6.53 40.11
CA ALA A 534 -12.21 5.94 39.55
C ALA A 534 -10.94 6.72 39.95
N ARG A 535 -10.33 6.30 41.07
CA ARG A 535 -9.05 6.84 41.58
C ARG A 535 -7.82 6.03 41.15
N THR A 536 -8.03 4.89 40.51
CA THR A 536 -7.00 3.99 39.97
C THR A 536 -7.53 3.28 38.72
N ASN A 537 -6.65 2.76 37.87
CA ASN A 537 -7.04 1.94 36.72
C ASN A 537 -7.78 0.65 37.13
N GLU A 538 -7.41 0.04 38.26
CA GLU A 538 -8.11 -1.12 38.83
C GLU A 538 -9.57 -0.78 39.15
N PHE A 539 -9.82 0.42 39.69
CA PHE A 539 -11.17 0.88 39.96
C PHE A 539 -11.98 1.08 38.67
N LEU A 540 -11.31 1.51 37.58
CA LEU A 540 -11.93 1.62 36.27
C LEU A 540 -12.38 0.24 35.75
N GLU A 541 -11.57 -0.81 35.94
CA GLU A 541 -11.96 -2.19 35.63
C GLU A 541 -13.17 -2.66 36.48
N VAL A 542 -13.15 -2.38 37.77
CA VAL A 542 -14.28 -2.69 38.67
C VAL A 542 -15.55 -1.98 38.24
N THR A 543 -15.45 -0.71 37.82
CA THR A 543 -16.59 0.10 37.37
C THR A 543 -17.20 -0.47 36.08
N PHE A 544 -16.37 -0.78 35.08
CA PHE A 544 -16.84 -1.43 33.86
C PHE A 544 -17.52 -2.78 34.16
N ARG A 545 -16.96 -3.57 35.07
CA ARG A 545 -17.54 -4.85 35.49
C ARG A 545 -18.88 -4.68 36.23
N MET A 546 -18.95 -3.74 37.17
CA MET A 546 -20.14 -3.44 37.98
C MET A 546 -21.33 -3.04 37.11
N PHE A 547 -21.08 -2.20 36.10
CA PHE A 547 -22.10 -1.75 35.14
C PHE A 547 -22.25 -2.68 33.92
N ARG A 548 -21.58 -3.85 33.92
CA ARG A 548 -21.59 -4.85 32.83
C ARG A 548 -21.24 -4.26 31.45
N LYS A 549 -20.30 -3.32 31.40
CA LYS A 549 -19.77 -2.75 30.14
C LYS A 549 -18.57 -3.59 29.69
N GLY A 550 -18.65 -4.20 28.52
CA GLY A 550 -17.62 -5.13 28.03
C GLY A 550 -16.40 -4.41 27.46
N ASN A 551 -15.29 -4.33 28.21
CA ASN A 551 -14.00 -3.77 27.76
C ASN A 551 -12.77 -4.28 28.56
N ALA A 552 -12.86 -5.46 29.19
CA ALA A 552 -11.83 -5.95 30.10
C ALA A 552 -10.43 -6.10 29.45
N GLU A 553 -10.36 -6.50 28.17
CA GLU A 553 -9.09 -6.61 27.43
C GLU A 553 -8.40 -5.26 27.23
N HIS A 554 -9.15 -4.21 26.83
CA HIS A 554 -8.62 -2.86 26.68
C HIS A 554 -8.15 -2.28 28.03
N LEU A 555 -8.86 -2.58 29.12
CA LEU A 555 -8.48 -2.10 30.46
C LEU A 555 -7.17 -2.72 30.96
N ARG A 556 -6.94 -4.02 30.70
CA ARG A 556 -5.66 -4.68 31.00
C ARG A 556 -4.51 -4.21 30.13
N ALA A 557 -4.80 -3.70 28.94
CA ALA A 557 -3.80 -3.17 28.02
C ALA A 557 -3.31 -1.76 28.38
N LEU A 558 -3.88 -1.08 29.38
CA LEU A 558 -3.38 0.21 29.84
C LEU A 558 -2.02 0.07 30.55
N ILE A 559 -1.13 1.04 30.33
CA ILE A 559 0.25 1.08 30.89
C ILE A 559 0.40 2.14 31.98
N LYS A 560 -0.21 3.33 31.84
CA LYS A 560 -0.04 4.45 32.80
C LYS A 560 -0.86 4.27 34.07
N ASP A 561 -0.27 4.40 35.26
CA ASP A 561 -0.99 4.41 36.55
C ASP A 561 -2.13 5.44 36.63
N ASP A 562 -1.99 6.58 35.93
CA ASP A 562 -2.96 7.68 35.91
C ASP A 562 -3.89 7.69 34.69
N ALA A 563 -3.93 6.65 33.85
CA ALA A 563 -4.81 6.62 32.67
C ALA A 563 -6.30 6.86 33.04
N HIS A 564 -6.70 6.44 34.23
CA HIS A 564 -8.02 6.71 34.81
C HIS A 564 -8.38 8.21 34.87
N THR A 565 -7.41 9.12 35.02
CA THR A 565 -7.66 10.57 35.07
C THR A 565 -8.17 11.10 33.74
N GLN A 566 -7.57 10.68 32.63
CA GLN A 566 -8.00 11.02 31.28
C GLN A 566 -9.44 10.57 31.03
N PHE A 567 -9.77 9.34 31.43
CA PHE A 567 -11.12 8.80 31.27
C PHE A 567 -12.14 9.43 32.22
N ALA A 568 -11.72 9.82 33.43
CA ALA A 568 -12.55 10.57 34.35
C ALA A 568 -12.88 11.97 33.80
N ASP A 569 -11.90 12.68 33.22
CA ASP A 569 -12.12 13.97 32.56
C ASP A 569 -13.01 13.84 31.32
N LEU A 570 -12.80 12.80 30.53
CA LEU A 570 -13.64 12.50 29.38
C LEU A 570 -15.09 12.18 29.80
N ALA A 571 -15.27 11.41 30.87
CA ALA A 571 -16.58 11.12 31.43
C ALA A 571 -17.26 12.38 31.98
N ARG A 572 -16.51 13.30 32.62
CA ARG A 572 -17.01 14.62 33.02
C ARG A 572 -17.45 15.45 31.82
N ALA A 573 -16.65 15.50 30.75
CA ALA A 573 -16.99 16.21 29.53
C ALA A 573 -18.24 15.61 28.86
N ARG A 574 -18.35 14.28 28.81
CA ARG A 574 -19.53 13.59 28.28
C ARG A 574 -20.77 13.85 29.13
N LEU A 575 -20.64 13.82 30.47
CA LEU A 575 -21.72 14.19 31.37
C LEU A 575 -22.17 15.63 31.14
N LEU A 576 -21.25 16.58 30.93
CA LEU A 576 -21.60 17.96 30.56
C LEU A 576 -22.33 18.04 29.21
N VAL A 577 -21.96 17.22 28.23
CA VAL A 577 -22.68 17.14 26.94
C VAL A 577 -24.07 16.54 27.11
N LEU A 578 -24.21 15.48 27.92
CA LEU A 578 -25.50 14.85 28.22
C LEU A 578 -26.38 15.75 29.09
N ASP A 579 -25.80 16.50 30.02
CA ASP A 579 -26.51 17.51 30.80
C ASP A 579 -26.87 18.71 29.94
N ALA A 580 -26.01 19.16 29.03
CA ALA A 580 -26.36 20.17 28.03
C ALA A 580 -27.48 19.68 27.10
N ALA A 581 -27.51 18.37 26.77
CA ALA A 581 -28.60 17.75 26.01
C ALA A 581 -29.90 17.64 26.83
N ARG A 582 -29.82 17.38 28.15
CA ARG A 582 -30.96 17.34 29.09
C ARG A 582 -31.46 18.73 29.51
N HIS A 583 -30.58 19.73 29.49
CA HIS A 583 -30.85 21.14 29.83
C HIS A 583 -30.97 22.02 28.58
N ARG A 584 -31.11 21.43 27.38
CA ARG A 584 -31.60 22.19 26.21
C ARG A 584 -32.92 22.80 26.60
N ARG A 585 -32.95 24.13 26.71
CA ARG A 585 -34.20 24.87 26.80
C ARG A 585 -35.02 24.49 25.55
N PRO A 586 -36.35 24.35 25.65
CA PRO A 586 -37.23 24.02 24.52
C PRO A 586 -37.11 24.97 23.31
N ASP A 587 -36.31 26.03 23.41
CA ASP A 587 -36.32 27.19 22.53
C ASP A 587 -35.04 27.36 21.71
N GLU A 588 -34.05 26.44 21.76
CA GLU A 588 -32.84 26.54 20.94
C GLU A 588 -32.90 25.61 19.71
N PRO A 589 -33.10 26.15 18.49
CA PRO A 589 -33.44 25.35 17.30
C PRO A 589 -32.23 24.57 16.72
N ASP A 590 -32.51 23.37 16.22
CA ASP A 590 -31.58 22.51 15.48
C ASP A 590 -30.86 23.30 14.37
N PRO A 591 -29.52 23.22 14.23
CA PRO A 591 -28.77 23.85 13.14
C PRO A 591 -29.34 23.59 11.74
N ARG A 592 -29.92 22.40 11.52
CA ARG A 592 -30.59 22.05 10.26
C ARG A 592 -31.90 22.81 10.07
N ILE A 593 -32.65 23.03 11.16
CA ILE A 593 -33.86 23.86 11.16
C ILE A 593 -33.49 25.35 11.00
N ILE A 594 -32.39 25.81 11.60
CA ILE A 594 -31.87 27.18 11.37
C ILE A 594 -31.49 27.38 9.90
N ALA A 595 -30.80 26.40 9.30
CA ALA A 595 -30.47 26.43 7.88
C ALA A 595 -31.74 26.41 7.00
N GLN A 596 -32.73 25.58 7.35
CA GLN A 596 -34.04 25.55 6.70
C GLN A 596 -34.75 26.91 6.80
N GLU A 597 -34.80 27.54 7.97
CA GLU A 597 -35.45 28.85 8.14
C GLU A 597 -34.79 29.93 7.30
N LYS A 598 -33.45 29.95 7.24
CA LYS A 598 -32.69 30.86 6.36
C LYS A 598 -33.02 30.61 4.90
N ALA A 599 -33.13 29.35 4.50
CA ALA A 599 -33.48 28.96 3.14
C ALA A 599 -34.91 29.33 2.76
N ILE A 600 -35.90 29.07 3.63
CA ILE A 600 -37.29 29.49 3.45
C ILE A 600 -37.36 31.02 3.30
N HIS A 601 -36.65 31.77 4.16
CA HIS A 601 -36.62 33.22 4.07
C HIS A 601 -35.96 33.74 2.78
N ALA A 602 -34.93 33.06 2.27
CA ALA A 602 -34.34 33.38 0.97
C ALA A 602 -35.33 33.16 -0.19
N LEU A 603 -35.99 31.99 -0.22
CA LEU A 603 -36.99 31.66 -1.25
C LEU A 603 -38.20 32.60 -1.20
N GLN A 604 -38.66 32.97 -0.01
CA GLN A 604 -39.76 33.92 0.15
C GLN A 604 -39.41 35.33 -0.35
N ARG A 605 -38.15 35.78 -0.16
CA ARG A 605 -37.69 37.08 -0.68
C ARG A 605 -37.69 37.11 -2.21
N GLU A 606 -37.29 36.03 -2.85
CA GLU A 606 -37.32 35.94 -4.31
C GLU A 606 -38.76 35.89 -4.85
N ILE A 607 -39.63 35.09 -4.21
CA ILE A 607 -41.06 35.06 -4.55
C ILE A 607 -41.69 36.43 -4.41
N ALA A 608 -41.35 37.19 -3.36
CA ALA A 608 -41.94 38.50 -3.08
C ALA A 608 -41.70 39.52 -4.21
N VAL A 609 -40.61 39.40 -4.96
CA VAL A 609 -40.29 40.31 -6.07
C VAL A 609 -40.65 39.74 -7.45
N SER A 610 -40.93 38.44 -7.54
CA SER A 610 -41.25 37.78 -8.81
C SER A 610 -42.55 38.30 -9.44
N LYS A 611 -42.53 38.44 -10.76
CA LYS A 611 -43.67 38.72 -11.64
C LYS A 611 -43.96 37.57 -12.61
N ASP A 612 -43.26 36.45 -12.46
CA ASP A 612 -43.45 35.27 -13.30
C ASP A 612 -44.68 34.51 -12.84
N LYS A 613 -45.80 34.76 -13.52
CA LYS A 613 -47.08 34.13 -13.17
C LYS A 613 -47.06 32.61 -13.34
N GLU A 614 -46.32 32.07 -14.32
CA GLU A 614 -46.24 30.63 -14.55
C GLU A 614 -45.48 29.97 -13.39
N LEU A 615 -44.29 30.48 -13.06
CA LEU A 615 -43.48 30.00 -11.93
C LEU A 615 -44.25 30.10 -10.60
N LEU A 616 -44.87 31.25 -10.33
CA LEU A 616 -45.65 31.45 -9.10
C LEU A 616 -46.82 30.46 -9.02
N THR A 617 -47.48 30.16 -10.14
CA THR A 617 -48.57 29.19 -10.18
C THR A 617 -48.04 27.79 -9.88
N GLU A 618 -46.92 27.40 -10.47
CA GLU A 618 -46.31 26.08 -10.25
C GLU A 618 -45.85 25.88 -8.80
N ILE A 619 -45.18 26.88 -8.21
CA ILE A 619 -44.82 26.88 -6.78
C ILE A 619 -46.08 26.79 -5.91
N SER A 620 -47.14 27.53 -6.25
CA SER A 620 -48.41 27.51 -5.51
C SER A 620 -49.13 26.15 -5.56
N THR A 621 -48.81 25.30 -6.55
CA THR A 621 -49.37 23.96 -6.72
C THR A 621 -48.47 22.83 -6.20
N ALA A 622 -47.27 23.15 -5.69
CA ALA A 622 -46.34 22.14 -5.19
C ALA A 622 -46.91 21.36 -3.98
N ASN A 623 -46.69 20.05 -3.97
CA ASN A 623 -47.22 19.11 -2.97
C ASN A 623 -46.14 18.42 -2.12
N SER A 624 -44.86 18.76 -2.33
CA SER A 624 -43.72 18.23 -1.58
C SER A 624 -42.47 19.12 -1.77
N ASN A 625 -41.47 18.97 -0.90
CA ASN A 625 -40.16 19.63 -1.07
C ASN A 625 -39.49 19.19 -2.40
N ALA A 626 -39.64 17.93 -2.80
CA ALA A 626 -39.14 17.42 -4.07
C ALA A 626 -39.86 18.05 -5.28
N ALA A 627 -41.16 18.35 -5.17
CA ALA A 627 -41.90 19.06 -6.21
C ALA A 627 -41.45 20.52 -6.35
N LEU A 628 -41.04 21.20 -5.26
CA LEU A 628 -40.44 22.54 -5.36
C LEU A 628 -39.13 22.54 -6.14
N ASN A 629 -38.31 21.51 -5.95
CA ASN A 629 -37.05 21.32 -6.69
C ASN A 629 -37.28 21.15 -8.21
N HIS A 630 -38.47 20.67 -8.59
CA HIS A 630 -38.84 20.45 -9.99
C HIS A 630 -39.45 21.67 -10.67
N ASN A 631 -40.01 22.61 -9.89
CA ASN A 631 -40.78 23.76 -10.37
C ASN A 631 -39.94 25.06 -10.47
N TRP A 632 -38.73 25.11 -9.89
CA TRP A 632 -37.87 26.31 -9.94
C TRP A 632 -36.99 26.28 -11.21
N HIS A 633 -37.50 26.84 -12.29
CA HIS A 633 -36.91 26.77 -13.65
C HIS A 633 -35.67 27.65 -13.91
N GLN A 634 -35.14 28.36 -12.90
CA GLN A 634 -33.93 29.19 -13.02
C GLN A 634 -32.89 28.68 -12.04
N VAL A 635 -31.93 27.89 -12.55
CA VAL A 635 -30.85 27.31 -11.75
C VAL A 635 -29.85 28.40 -11.42
N ASP A 636 -30.14 29.15 -10.35
CA ASP A 636 -29.11 29.72 -9.51
C ASP A 636 -28.78 28.68 -8.43
N GLU A 637 -27.49 28.33 -8.30
CA GLU A 637 -27.03 27.35 -7.31
C GLU A 637 -27.54 27.67 -5.89
N LEU A 638 -27.76 28.96 -5.63
CA LEU A 638 -28.30 29.47 -4.38
C LEU A 638 -29.71 28.92 -4.07
N ASN A 639 -30.59 28.85 -5.07
CA ASN A 639 -31.97 28.39 -4.89
C ASN A 639 -32.07 26.89 -4.75
N LEU A 640 -31.24 26.16 -5.49
CA LEU A 640 -31.11 24.71 -5.33
C LEU A 640 -30.62 24.36 -3.92
N ARG A 641 -29.61 25.06 -3.41
CA ARG A 641 -29.12 24.90 -2.02
C ARG A 641 -30.18 25.24 -0.99
N ASN A 642 -30.96 26.30 -1.21
CA ASN A 642 -32.06 26.66 -0.32
C ASN A 642 -33.17 25.59 -0.32
N ILE A 643 -33.54 25.03 -1.48
CA ILE A 643 -34.54 23.95 -1.56
C ILE A 643 -34.01 22.65 -0.94
N GLN A 644 -32.73 22.33 -1.14
CA GLN A 644 -32.07 21.16 -0.52
C GLN A 644 -31.93 21.28 1.00
N ALA A 645 -31.92 22.51 1.54
CA ALA A 645 -31.93 22.77 2.97
C ALA A 645 -33.32 22.58 3.63
N LEU A 646 -34.36 22.23 2.86
CA LEU A 646 -35.69 21.91 3.39
C LEU A 646 -35.73 20.47 3.90
N VAL A 647 -35.59 20.31 5.22
CA VAL A 647 -35.44 19.00 5.88
C VAL A 647 -36.77 18.46 6.40
N GLN A 648 -37.72 19.33 6.75
CA GLN A 648 -39.06 18.94 7.18
C GLN A 648 -39.99 18.75 5.98
N ASP A 649 -40.74 17.63 5.96
CA ASP A 649 -41.62 17.24 4.86
C ASP A 649 -42.70 18.27 4.51
N ASP A 650 -43.06 19.16 5.44
CA ASP A 650 -44.07 20.20 5.32
C ASP A 650 -43.51 21.60 4.99
N ALA A 651 -42.18 21.75 4.92
CA ALA A 651 -41.53 23.04 4.67
C ALA A 651 -41.99 23.70 3.36
N TYR A 652 -42.33 22.91 2.34
CA TYR A 652 -42.87 23.41 1.07
C TYR A 652 -44.15 24.22 1.22
N LEU A 653 -44.95 23.99 2.26
CA LEU A 653 -46.22 24.70 2.47
C LEU A 653 -46.02 26.20 2.64
N ARG A 654 -44.93 26.62 3.31
CA ARG A 654 -44.60 28.03 3.56
C ARG A 654 -44.13 28.77 2.31
N VAL A 655 -43.42 28.06 1.43
CA VAL A 655 -42.99 28.58 0.13
C VAL A 655 -44.19 28.69 -0.82
N ARG A 656 -45.04 27.64 -0.85
CA ARG A 656 -46.30 27.61 -1.60
C ARG A 656 -47.22 28.77 -1.23
N GLU A 657 -47.39 29.03 0.06
CA GLU A 657 -48.25 30.10 0.56
C GLU A 657 -47.71 31.49 0.17
N ALA A 658 -46.39 31.70 0.20
CA ALA A 658 -45.78 32.94 -0.26
C ALA A 658 -46.07 33.19 -1.75
N ALA A 659 -46.00 32.15 -2.60
CA ALA A 659 -46.34 32.25 -4.01
C ALA A 659 -47.82 32.61 -4.22
N SER A 660 -48.73 31.94 -3.50
CA SER A 660 -50.17 32.28 -3.54
C SER A 660 -50.44 33.73 -3.14
N ARG A 661 -49.78 34.23 -2.07
CA ARG A 661 -49.88 35.64 -1.65
C ARG A 661 -49.38 36.59 -2.73
N ARG A 662 -48.25 36.28 -3.37
CA ARG A 662 -47.70 37.12 -4.44
C ARG A 662 -48.63 37.21 -5.66
N ILE A 663 -49.27 36.09 -6.05
CA ILE A 663 -50.24 36.08 -7.16
C ILE A 663 -51.40 37.04 -6.89
N VAL A 664 -51.90 37.07 -5.65
CA VAL A 664 -52.95 38.01 -5.25
C VAL A 664 -52.44 39.45 -5.27
N ALA A 665 -51.27 39.72 -4.69
CA ALA A 665 -50.67 41.05 -4.69
C ALA A 665 -50.47 41.61 -6.11
N LEU A 666 -49.97 40.80 -7.06
CA LEU A 666 -49.83 41.22 -8.46
C LEU A 666 -51.18 41.57 -9.11
N ARG A 667 -52.25 40.86 -8.74
CA ARG A 667 -53.60 41.15 -9.22
C ARG A 667 -54.09 42.49 -8.68
N ASP A 668 -53.80 42.79 -7.41
CA ASP A 668 -54.21 44.04 -6.76
C ASP A 668 -53.40 45.23 -7.31
N GLU A 669 -52.07 45.11 -7.42
CA GLU A 669 -51.19 46.10 -8.09
C GLU A 669 -51.69 46.43 -9.50
N ARG A 670 -52.13 45.41 -10.25
CA ARG A 670 -52.68 45.59 -11.59
C ARG A 670 -54.00 46.36 -11.57
N ASN A 671 -54.88 46.09 -10.61
CA ASN A 671 -56.15 46.80 -10.49
C ASN A 671 -55.93 48.26 -10.07
N GLU A 672 -55.02 48.51 -9.14
CA GLU A 672 -54.66 49.88 -8.72
C GLU A 672 -54.09 50.70 -9.90
N LYS A 673 -53.21 50.11 -10.73
CA LYS A 673 -52.74 50.75 -11.96
C LYS A 673 -53.89 51.03 -12.95
N ARG A 674 -54.85 50.10 -13.08
CA ARG A 674 -56.03 50.31 -13.95
C ARG A 674 -56.91 51.46 -13.46
N ASP A 675 -57.08 51.59 -12.15
CA ASP A 675 -57.82 52.70 -11.55
C ASP A 675 -57.09 54.02 -11.78
N ALA A 676 -55.76 54.04 -11.62
CA ALA A 676 -54.93 55.22 -11.92
C ALA A 676 -54.96 55.63 -13.41
N TYR A 677 -55.10 54.68 -14.34
CA TYR A 677 -55.31 54.98 -15.76
C TYR A 677 -56.71 55.54 -16.05
N SER A 678 -57.71 55.16 -15.25
CA SER A 678 -59.09 55.63 -15.38
C SER A 678 -59.25 57.07 -14.88
N ASP A 679 -58.39 57.52 -13.95
CA ASP A 679 -58.37 58.89 -13.42
C ASP A 679 -57.74 59.89 -14.42
N PRO A 680 -58.50 60.88 -14.94
CA PRO A 680 -58.00 61.91 -15.85
C PRO A 680 -56.87 62.78 -15.29
N GLY A 681 -56.75 62.93 -13.97
CA GLY A 681 -55.70 63.71 -13.32
C GLY A 681 -54.41 62.93 -13.11
N ARG A 682 -54.44 61.59 -13.16
CA ARG A 682 -53.29 60.72 -12.83
C ARG A 682 -52.72 59.97 -14.03
N TYR A 683 -53.53 59.65 -15.05
CA TYR A 683 -53.11 58.79 -16.16
C TYR A 683 -51.83 59.26 -16.88
N ALA A 684 -51.68 60.58 -17.08
CA ALA A 684 -50.53 61.14 -17.80
C ALA A 684 -49.23 61.03 -16.98
N ALA A 685 -49.31 61.21 -15.65
CA ALA A 685 -48.18 61.01 -14.75
C ALA A 685 -47.80 59.53 -14.64
N THR A 686 -48.79 58.63 -14.54
CA THR A 686 -48.59 57.18 -14.54
C THR A 686 -47.91 56.68 -15.83
N LEU A 687 -48.30 57.21 -17.00
CA LEU A 687 -47.65 56.89 -18.28
C LEU A 687 -46.23 57.47 -18.41
N ALA A 688 -45.97 58.62 -17.79
CA ALA A 688 -44.67 59.29 -17.84
C ALA A 688 -43.63 58.62 -16.93
N ALA A 689 -44.04 58.10 -15.78
CA ALA A 689 -43.17 57.43 -14.80
C ALA A 689 -42.38 56.27 -15.41
N ASP A 690 -42.96 55.54 -16.37
CA ASP A 690 -42.33 54.37 -16.97
C ASP A 690 -41.58 54.65 -18.30
N ARG A 691 -41.47 55.91 -18.73
CA ARG A 691 -40.96 56.27 -20.07
C ARG A 691 -39.43 56.16 -20.19
N THR A 692 -38.70 56.58 -19.16
CA THR A 692 -37.23 56.45 -19.08
C THR A 692 -36.82 54.98 -19.04
N THR A 693 -37.51 54.18 -18.23
CA THR A 693 -37.34 52.73 -18.11
C THR A 693 -37.53 52.01 -19.44
N LEU A 694 -38.59 52.33 -20.18
CA LEU A 694 -38.83 51.76 -21.52
C LEU A 694 -37.75 52.13 -22.55
N THR A 695 -37.19 53.33 -22.45
CA THR A 695 -36.13 53.77 -23.36
C THR A 695 -34.83 53.00 -23.11
N GLY A 696 -34.49 52.77 -21.83
CA GLY A 696 -33.37 51.92 -21.43
C GLY A 696 -33.55 50.46 -21.87
N ILE A 697 -34.77 49.91 -21.73
CA ILE A 697 -35.13 48.56 -22.19
C ILE A 697 -34.87 48.40 -23.70
N ASN A 698 -35.36 49.32 -24.53
CA ASN A 698 -35.21 49.22 -25.99
C ASN A 698 -33.76 49.33 -26.45
N ARG A 699 -32.94 50.15 -25.77
CA ARG A 699 -31.50 50.24 -26.03
C ARG A 699 -30.81 48.90 -25.77
N ARG A 700 -31.07 48.29 -24.60
CA ARG A 700 -30.44 47.02 -24.19
C ARG A 700 -30.89 45.83 -25.03
N VAL A 701 -32.20 45.70 -25.29
CA VAL A 701 -32.73 44.66 -26.19
C VAL A 701 -32.21 44.86 -27.62
N GLY A 702 -32.07 46.12 -28.05
CA GLY A 702 -31.44 46.47 -29.32
C GLY A 702 -29.98 46.03 -29.41
N ALA A 703 -29.21 46.21 -28.33
CA ALA A 703 -27.82 45.75 -28.24
C ALA A 703 -27.72 44.22 -28.30
N ILE A 704 -28.61 43.47 -27.62
CA ILE A 704 -28.68 42.00 -27.75
C ILE A 704 -28.91 41.57 -29.21
N GLY A 705 -29.72 42.34 -29.96
CA GLY A 705 -29.98 42.09 -31.37
C GLY A 705 -28.82 42.38 -32.34
N THR A 706 -27.70 42.99 -31.92
CA THR A 706 -26.57 43.32 -32.82
C THR A 706 -25.56 42.18 -32.98
N VAL A 707 -25.82 41.01 -32.41
CA VAL A 707 -24.99 39.82 -32.59
C VAL A 707 -25.00 39.39 -34.07
N ASP A 708 -23.83 39.06 -34.61
CA ASP A 708 -23.64 38.70 -36.02
C ASP A 708 -24.53 37.52 -36.47
N ASP A 709 -24.99 37.55 -37.72
CA ASP A 709 -25.89 36.55 -38.29
C ASP A 709 -25.28 35.14 -38.28
N LYS A 710 -23.95 35.04 -38.39
CA LYS A 710 -23.22 33.79 -38.25
C LYS A 710 -23.42 33.18 -36.86
N VAL A 711 -23.20 33.97 -35.80
CA VAL A 711 -23.36 33.52 -34.40
C VAL A 711 -24.81 33.16 -34.12
N ARG A 712 -25.77 33.94 -34.64
CA ARG A 712 -27.21 33.63 -34.54
C ARG A 712 -27.55 32.30 -35.23
N SER A 713 -26.95 32.00 -36.39
CA SER A 713 -27.10 30.70 -37.05
C SER A 713 -26.48 29.55 -36.25
N GLU A 714 -25.28 29.75 -35.69
CA GLU A 714 -24.58 28.76 -34.86
C GLU A 714 -25.37 28.42 -33.58
N LEU A 715 -25.96 29.42 -32.91
CA LEU A 715 -26.85 29.24 -31.76
C LEU A 715 -28.10 28.41 -32.11
N ARG A 716 -28.73 28.66 -33.28
CA ARG A 716 -29.87 27.84 -33.75
C ARG A 716 -29.46 26.41 -34.04
N GLN A 717 -28.28 26.20 -34.63
CA GLN A 717 -27.78 24.85 -34.90
C GLN A 717 -27.51 24.10 -33.61
N LEU A 718 -26.86 24.75 -32.63
CA LEU A 718 -26.56 24.15 -31.33
C LEU A 718 -27.87 23.80 -30.59
N GLY A 719 -28.80 24.74 -30.49
CA GLY A 719 -30.10 24.54 -29.82
C GLY A 719 -31.04 23.53 -30.49
N ALA A 720 -30.72 23.03 -31.69
CA ALA A 720 -31.46 21.99 -32.39
C ALA A 720 -30.79 20.61 -32.31
N MET A 721 -29.57 20.52 -31.81
CA MET A 721 -28.86 19.24 -31.64
C MET A 721 -29.42 18.46 -30.45
N ASN A 722 -29.38 17.13 -30.50
CA ASN A 722 -29.79 16.30 -29.38
C ASN A 722 -28.64 16.16 -28.35
N PRO A 723 -28.81 16.63 -27.09
CA PRO A 723 -27.77 16.59 -26.07
C PRO A 723 -27.26 15.17 -25.73
N MET A 724 -28.10 14.14 -25.91
CA MET A 724 -27.74 12.74 -25.66
C MET A 724 -26.55 12.26 -26.49
N HIS A 725 -26.38 12.81 -27.70
CA HIS A 725 -25.30 12.42 -28.62
C HIS A 725 -23.93 12.96 -28.20
N TRP A 726 -23.85 13.87 -27.24
CA TRP A 726 -22.59 14.53 -26.89
C TRP A 726 -21.76 13.72 -25.89
N PHE A 727 -22.42 12.90 -25.08
CA PHE A 727 -21.77 12.16 -24.00
C PHE A 727 -21.39 10.72 -24.33
N SER A 728 -21.69 10.23 -25.54
CA SER A 728 -21.41 8.86 -25.98
C SER A 728 -21.73 7.79 -24.89
N PRO A 729 -23.03 7.60 -24.55
CA PRO A 729 -23.48 6.87 -23.35
C PRO A 729 -22.97 5.43 -23.18
N ALA A 730 -22.50 4.80 -24.26
CA ALA A 730 -22.04 3.41 -24.25
C ALA A 730 -20.66 3.19 -23.59
N PHE A 731 -19.82 4.24 -23.47
CA PHE A 731 -18.46 4.13 -22.93
C PHE A 731 -18.19 5.24 -21.93
N ARG A 732 -18.25 4.90 -20.63
CA ARG A 732 -18.02 5.82 -19.52
C ARG A 732 -16.66 6.54 -19.60
N GLY A 733 -15.59 5.83 -19.96
CA GLY A 733 -14.26 6.44 -20.12
C GLY A 733 -14.23 7.54 -21.18
N ALA A 734 -14.88 7.28 -22.32
CA ALA A 734 -15.03 8.28 -23.39
C ALA A 734 -15.97 9.42 -22.95
N ALA A 735 -17.06 9.12 -22.26
CA ALA A 735 -17.98 10.11 -21.70
C ALA A 735 -17.26 11.06 -20.71
N LYS A 736 -16.43 10.53 -19.81
CA LYS A 736 -15.60 11.29 -18.86
C LYS A 736 -14.57 12.16 -19.58
N LYS A 737 -13.84 11.61 -20.55
CA LYS A 737 -12.89 12.37 -21.38
C LYS A 737 -13.57 13.51 -22.15
N ASN A 738 -14.73 13.22 -22.76
CA ASN A 738 -15.52 14.20 -23.49
C ASN A 738 -16.06 15.30 -22.56
N ALA A 739 -16.61 14.93 -21.40
CA ALA A 739 -17.10 15.88 -20.40
C ALA A 739 -15.99 16.83 -19.92
N ILE A 740 -14.78 16.31 -19.67
CA ILE A 740 -13.61 17.12 -19.32
C ILE A 740 -13.23 18.08 -20.46
N ALA A 741 -13.21 17.61 -21.70
CA ALA A 741 -12.87 18.45 -22.85
C ALA A 741 -13.89 19.58 -23.08
N MET A 742 -15.17 19.31 -22.84
CA MET A 742 -16.27 20.25 -23.07
C MET A 742 -16.43 21.32 -21.97
N GLU A 743 -16.00 21.04 -20.74
CA GLU A 743 -16.36 21.83 -19.57
C GLU A 743 -16.09 23.33 -19.74
N ALA A 744 -14.88 23.70 -20.18
CA ALA A 744 -14.48 25.10 -20.29
C ALA A 744 -15.37 25.87 -21.29
N HIS A 745 -15.59 25.31 -22.49
CA HIS A 745 -16.33 25.98 -23.56
C HIS A 745 -17.84 26.02 -23.29
N PHE A 746 -18.41 24.95 -22.74
CA PHE A 746 -19.84 24.89 -22.43
C PHE A 746 -20.20 25.69 -21.18
N THR A 747 -19.32 25.76 -20.17
CA THR A 747 -19.53 26.61 -18.99
C THR A 747 -19.54 28.09 -19.35
N GLU A 748 -18.63 28.50 -20.23
CA GLU A 748 -18.55 29.87 -20.71
C GLU A 748 -19.77 30.28 -21.55
N LEU A 749 -20.18 29.42 -22.49
CA LEU A 749 -21.40 29.61 -23.27
C LEU A 749 -22.63 29.68 -22.36
N ALA A 750 -22.74 28.78 -21.39
CA ALA A 750 -23.85 28.73 -20.46
C ALA A 750 -23.94 29.99 -19.60
N THR A 751 -22.82 30.47 -19.08
CA THR A 751 -22.76 31.73 -18.33
C THR A 751 -23.28 32.90 -19.18
N THR A 752 -22.91 32.93 -20.47
CA THR A 752 -23.33 33.98 -21.40
C THR A 752 -24.84 33.89 -21.68
N CYS A 753 -25.34 32.70 -22.02
CA CYS A 753 -26.75 32.46 -22.25
C CYS A 753 -27.58 32.74 -20.99
N LYS A 754 -27.08 32.39 -19.80
CA LYS A 754 -27.73 32.66 -18.52
C LYS A 754 -27.92 34.14 -18.29
N VAL A 755 -26.88 34.97 -18.40
CA VAL A 755 -27.01 36.44 -18.23
C VAL A 755 -28.06 37.03 -19.18
N ILE A 756 -28.08 36.59 -20.45
CA ILE A 756 -29.05 37.09 -21.44
C ILE A 756 -30.47 36.63 -21.08
N VAL A 757 -30.67 35.36 -20.74
CA VAL A 757 -31.99 34.80 -20.39
C VAL A 757 -32.50 35.37 -19.06
N ASP A 758 -31.65 35.49 -18.05
CA ASP A 758 -31.96 36.05 -16.73
C ASP A 758 -32.29 37.54 -16.81
N TYR A 759 -31.82 38.25 -17.85
CA TYR A 759 -32.28 39.61 -18.14
C TYR A 759 -33.61 39.62 -18.94
N LEU A 760 -33.71 38.81 -20.00
CA LEU A 760 -34.85 38.83 -20.93
C LEU A 760 -36.13 38.22 -20.35
N VAL A 761 -36.06 37.20 -19.48
CA VAL A 761 -37.25 36.55 -18.90
C VAL A 761 -37.99 37.47 -17.92
N PRO A 762 -37.33 38.08 -16.91
CA PRO A 762 -37.99 39.07 -16.05
C PRO A 762 -38.52 40.26 -16.84
N LEU A 763 -37.78 40.70 -17.87
CA LEU A 763 -38.22 41.77 -18.75
C LEU A 763 -39.47 41.40 -19.56
N ARG A 764 -39.54 40.19 -20.11
CA ARG A 764 -40.75 39.67 -20.79
C ARG A 764 -41.94 39.70 -19.83
N ASN A 765 -41.75 39.19 -18.61
CA ASN A 765 -42.80 39.12 -17.59
C ASN A 765 -43.26 40.53 -17.19
N GLU A 766 -42.34 41.48 -17.03
CA GLU A 766 -42.67 42.88 -16.76
C GLU A 766 -43.45 43.55 -17.89
N LEU A 767 -43.02 43.36 -19.15
CA LEU A 767 -43.74 43.87 -20.31
C LEU A 767 -45.15 43.27 -20.40
N PHE A 768 -45.28 41.97 -20.09
CA PHE A 768 -46.57 41.28 -20.05
C PHE A 768 -47.48 41.83 -18.94
N GLU A 769 -46.94 42.07 -17.74
CA GLU A 769 -47.67 42.69 -16.63
C GLU A 769 -48.10 44.13 -16.93
N GLN A 770 -47.23 44.94 -17.54
CA GLN A 770 -47.59 46.29 -17.97
C GLN A 770 -48.68 46.28 -19.04
N ILE A 771 -48.63 45.36 -20.02
CA ILE A 771 -49.68 45.19 -21.02
C ILE A 771 -51.00 44.79 -20.35
N ASN A 772 -50.97 43.86 -19.40
CA ASN A 772 -52.16 43.40 -18.68
C ASN A 772 -52.73 44.46 -17.72
N SER A 773 -51.92 45.41 -17.28
CA SER A 773 -52.34 46.57 -16.49
C SER A 773 -53.11 47.60 -17.29
N ILE A 774 -53.07 47.54 -18.63
CA ILE A 774 -53.89 48.41 -19.49
C ILE A 774 -55.32 47.85 -19.56
N PRO A 775 -56.37 48.65 -19.26
CA PRO A 775 -57.76 48.21 -19.33
C PRO A 775 -58.14 47.70 -20.73
N VAL A 776 -58.84 46.56 -20.78
CA VAL A 776 -59.40 46.00 -22.04
C VAL A 776 -60.68 46.72 -22.42
N ASN A 777 -61.54 47.00 -21.43
CA ASN A 777 -62.70 47.86 -21.59
C ASN A 777 -62.29 49.31 -21.27
N MET A 778 -62.49 50.22 -22.22
CA MET A 778 -62.21 51.66 -22.10
C MET A 778 -63.50 52.50 -22.13
N ASP A 779 -64.66 51.89 -21.87
CA ASP A 779 -65.93 52.59 -21.66
C ASP A 779 -65.78 53.54 -20.46
N GLY A 780 -65.99 54.84 -20.68
CA GLY A 780 -65.81 55.89 -19.66
C GLY A 780 -64.48 56.67 -19.72
N PHE A 781 -63.55 56.30 -20.60
CA PHE A 781 -62.29 57.04 -20.81
C PHE A 781 -62.48 58.16 -21.84
N THR A 782 -61.73 59.27 -21.69
CA THR A 782 -61.70 60.33 -22.72
C THR A 782 -60.91 59.89 -23.96
N GLU A 783 -61.21 60.48 -25.13
CA GLU A 783 -60.50 60.15 -26.38
C GLU A 783 -58.97 60.32 -26.32
N PRO A 784 -58.42 61.38 -25.68
CA PRO A 784 -56.97 61.50 -25.47
C PRO A 784 -56.38 60.37 -24.62
N GLN A 785 -57.09 59.96 -23.56
CA GLN A 785 -56.67 58.83 -22.70
C GLN A 785 -56.65 57.51 -23.48
N LYS A 786 -57.72 57.22 -24.24
CA LYS A 786 -57.81 56.02 -25.07
C LYS A 786 -56.64 55.94 -26.06
N LYS A 787 -56.36 57.03 -26.76
CA LYS A 787 -55.25 57.10 -27.72
C LYS A 787 -53.89 56.87 -27.04
N ALA A 788 -53.62 57.53 -25.92
CA ALA A 788 -52.35 57.39 -25.20
C ALA A 788 -52.13 55.96 -24.65
N LEU A 789 -53.18 55.31 -24.15
CA LEU A 789 -53.13 53.93 -23.66
C LEU A 789 -52.96 52.92 -24.81
N GLN A 790 -53.62 53.15 -25.96
CA GLN A 790 -53.45 52.33 -27.17
C GLN A 790 -52.03 52.44 -27.73
N ASP A 791 -51.48 53.66 -27.83
CA ASP A 791 -50.11 53.90 -28.29
C ASP A 791 -49.10 53.23 -27.35
N ARG A 792 -49.31 53.31 -26.02
CA ARG A 792 -48.49 52.62 -25.02
C ARG A 792 -48.57 51.10 -25.19
N LYS A 793 -49.77 50.54 -25.36
CA LYS A 793 -49.96 49.10 -25.58
C LYS A 793 -49.21 48.64 -26.83
N ALA A 794 -49.33 49.36 -27.94
CA ALA A 794 -48.64 49.05 -29.19
C ALA A 794 -47.10 49.07 -29.04
N LEU A 795 -46.57 50.05 -28.30
CA LEU A 795 -45.14 50.15 -28.00
C LEU A 795 -44.65 48.96 -27.15
N LEU A 796 -45.37 48.64 -26.07
CA LEU A 796 -45.05 47.50 -25.20
C LEU A 796 -45.11 46.18 -25.96
N THR A 797 -46.13 45.97 -26.80
CA THR A 797 -46.24 44.78 -27.67
C THR A 797 -45.06 44.69 -28.66
N THR A 798 -44.59 45.83 -29.18
CA THR A 798 -43.41 45.85 -30.06
C THR A 798 -42.15 45.41 -29.34
N TYR A 799 -41.94 45.88 -28.10
CA TYR A 799 -40.78 45.47 -27.30
C TYR A 799 -40.89 44.02 -26.84
N LEU A 800 -42.09 43.58 -26.43
CA LEU A 800 -42.34 42.19 -26.09
C LEU A 800 -41.97 41.27 -27.25
N ARG A 801 -42.39 41.60 -28.49
CA ARG A 801 -42.04 40.81 -29.68
C ARG A 801 -40.52 40.75 -29.92
N LYS A 802 -39.78 41.85 -29.68
CA LYS A 802 -38.31 41.83 -29.78
C LYS A 802 -37.69 40.92 -28.73
N VAL A 803 -38.14 41.03 -27.48
CA VAL A 803 -37.69 40.18 -26.37
C VAL A 803 -38.01 38.71 -26.65
N GLU A 804 -39.21 38.39 -27.13
CA GLU A 804 -39.61 37.03 -27.52
C GLU A 804 -38.77 36.49 -28.69
N THR A 805 -38.38 37.33 -29.65
CA THR A 805 -37.51 36.94 -30.77
C THR A 805 -36.12 36.54 -30.27
N GLU A 806 -35.53 37.31 -29.35
CA GLU A 806 -34.25 36.98 -28.76
C GLU A 806 -34.38 35.76 -27.82
N LEU A 807 -35.43 35.68 -27.00
CA LEU A 807 -35.69 34.49 -26.18
C LEU A 807 -35.85 33.23 -27.04
N ALA A 808 -36.48 33.29 -28.21
CA ALA A 808 -36.60 32.14 -29.11
C ALA A 808 -35.24 31.65 -29.65
N LEU A 809 -34.21 32.51 -29.66
CA LEU A 809 -32.84 32.15 -30.03
C LEU A 809 -32.05 31.56 -28.85
N TYR A 810 -32.08 32.23 -27.69
CA TYR A 810 -31.24 31.87 -26.55
C TYR A 810 -31.86 30.80 -25.65
N LYS A 811 -33.19 30.78 -25.49
CA LYS A 811 -33.88 29.86 -24.58
C LYS A 811 -33.66 28.38 -24.94
N PRO A 812 -33.72 27.93 -26.22
CA PRO A 812 -33.44 26.54 -26.55
C PRO A 812 -32.03 26.09 -26.14
N VAL A 813 -31.01 26.94 -26.38
CA VAL A 813 -29.62 26.66 -25.98
C VAL A 813 -29.49 26.65 -24.46
N TYR A 814 -30.09 27.62 -23.77
CA TYR A 814 -30.15 27.67 -22.31
C TYR A 814 -30.78 26.40 -21.72
N THR A 815 -31.92 25.97 -22.26
CA THR A 815 -32.64 24.77 -21.82
C THR A 815 -31.84 23.50 -22.05
N GLN A 816 -31.06 23.40 -23.13
CA GLN A 816 -30.13 22.28 -23.29
C GLN A 816 -29.03 22.30 -22.22
N LEU A 817 -28.43 23.47 -21.97
CA LEU A 817 -27.29 23.60 -21.05
C LEU A 817 -27.67 23.34 -19.59
N TYR A 818 -28.83 23.85 -19.16
CA TYR A 818 -29.31 23.81 -17.77
C TYR A 818 -30.45 22.82 -17.51
N GLY A 819 -31.05 22.24 -18.55
CA GLY A 819 -32.12 21.25 -18.46
C GLY A 819 -33.54 21.82 -18.59
N ASP A 820 -34.49 20.94 -18.93
CA ASP A 820 -35.94 21.13 -18.87
C ASP A 820 -36.56 20.09 -17.93
N PRO A 821 -37.03 20.46 -16.74
CA PRO A 821 -37.70 19.54 -15.82
C PRO A 821 -38.87 18.76 -16.47
N ARG A 822 -39.52 19.33 -17.49
CA ARG A 822 -40.65 18.71 -18.20
C ARG A 822 -40.23 17.67 -19.24
N ALA A 823 -38.93 17.55 -19.51
CA ALA A 823 -38.41 16.55 -20.43
C ALA A 823 -38.59 15.13 -19.89
N VAL A 824 -38.93 14.21 -20.79
CA VAL A 824 -39.12 12.79 -20.46
C VAL A 824 -37.77 12.08 -20.31
N ASP A 825 -36.74 12.55 -21.01
CA ASP A 825 -35.40 11.96 -20.98
C ASP A 825 -34.50 12.59 -19.89
N PRO A 826 -33.71 11.79 -19.15
CA PRO A 826 -32.92 12.28 -18.01
C PRO A 826 -31.88 13.35 -18.35
N VAL A 827 -31.23 13.27 -19.50
CA VAL A 827 -30.17 14.24 -19.88
C VAL A 827 -30.75 15.58 -20.27
N SER A 828 -31.86 15.62 -21.03
CA SER A 828 -32.54 16.89 -21.27
C SER A 828 -33.22 17.41 -20.02
N LYS A 829 -33.54 16.54 -19.06
CA LYS A 829 -34.09 16.94 -17.75
C LYS A 829 -33.07 17.63 -16.85
N ASP A 830 -31.87 17.06 -16.74
CA ASP A 830 -30.79 17.57 -15.88
C ASP A 830 -29.93 18.65 -16.56
N GLY A 831 -29.89 18.67 -17.90
CA GLY A 831 -29.05 19.58 -18.68
C GLY A 831 -27.62 19.08 -18.89
N ILE A 832 -26.95 19.66 -19.89
CA ILE A 832 -25.59 19.28 -20.30
C ILE A 832 -24.57 19.56 -19.19
N LEU A 833 -24.68 20.69 -18.48
CA LEU A 833 -23.71 21.04 -17.45
C LEU A 833 -23.73 20.08 -16.26
N GLU A 834 -24.92 19.72 -15.79
CA GLU A 834 -25.06 18.74 -14.71
C GLU A 834 -24.64 17.34 -15.19
N THR A 835 -24.89 17.01 -16.46
CA THR A 835 -24.40 15.76 -17.07
C THR A 835 -22.87 15.73 -17.17
N ILE A 836 -22.21 16.85 -17.53
CA ILE A 836 -20.74 17.01 -17.50
C ILE A 836 -20.24 16.80 -16.06
N ARG A 837 -20.88 17.43 -15.07
CA ARG A 837 -20.51 17.31 -13.67
C ARG A 837 -20.58 15.85 -13.19
N ARG A 838 -21.70 15.17 -13.44
CA ARG A 838 -21.91 13.75 -13.08
C ARG A 838 -20.95 12.80 -13.81
N ALA A 839 -20.68 13.05 -15.09
CA ALA A 839 -19.69 12.28 -15.85
C ALA A 839 -18.26 12.45 -15.30
N LYS A 840 -17.94 13.59 -14.68
CA LYS A 840 -16.66 13.83 -14.01
C LYS A 840 -16.55 13.19 -12.62
N THR A 841 -17.65 13.03 -11.88
CA THR A 841 -17.61 12.65 -10.46
C THR A 841 -17.81 11.17 -10.15
N ASP A 842 -17.82 10.25 -11.12
CA ASP A 842 -18.21 8.83 -10.98
C ASP A 842 -19.65 8.60 -10.42
N GLU A 843 -20.32 9.67 -9.97
CA GLU A 843 -21.69 9.75 -9.47
C GLU A 843 -22.65 9.97 -10.65
N GLY A 844 -23.33 8.92 -11.12
CA GLY A 844 -24.38 9.07 -12.13
C GLY A 844 -23.89 9.09 -13.58
N ALA A 845 -22.80 8.39 -13.90
CA ALA A 845 -22.45 8.12 -15.28
C ALA A 845 -23.60 7.40 -16.01
N LEU A 846 -23.91 7.84 -17.24
CA LEU A 846 -24.81 7.10 -18.14
C LEU A 846 -24.22 5.70 -18.37
N GLU A 847 -24.87 4.68 -17.82
CA GLU A 847 -24.44 3.29 -17.92
C GLU A 847 -25.34 2.55 -18.90
N VAL A 848 -24.76 2.13 -20.03
CA VAL A 848 -25.40 1.19 -20.95
C VAL A 848 -24.91 -0.20 -20.59
N PHE A 849 -25.78 -1.01 -20.00
CA PHE A 849 -25.56 -2.44 -19.87
C PHE A 849 -26.23 -3.16 -21.04
N PRO A 850 -25.46 -3.71 -22.01
CA PRO A 850 -26.05 -4.44 -23.13
C PRO A 850 -26.56 -5.83 -22.72
N PHE A 851 -26.37 -6.23 -21.46
CA PHE A 851 -26.76 -7.55 -20.94
C PHE A 851 -27.85 -7.43 -19.89
N LYS A 852 -28.69 -8.47 -19.81
CA LYS A 852 -29.73 -8.58 -18.79
C LYS A 852 -29.09 -8.74 -17.40
N SER A 853 -29.06 -7.65 -16.65
CA SER A 853 -28.44 -7.55 -15.33
C SER A 853 -29.36 -6.89 -14.30
N ALA A 854 -29.24 -7.31 -13.04
CA ALA A 854 -29.74 -6.60 -11.88
C ALA A 854 -28.55 -5.96 -11.15
N ALA A 855 -28.72 -4.75 -10.63
CA ALA A 855 -27.65 -4.02 -9.95
C ALA A 855 -28.16 -3.41 -8.63
N THR A 856 -27.32 -3.47 -7.59
CA THR A 856 -27.61 -2.90 -6.26
C THR A 856 -26.33 -2.32 -5.66
N ASP A 857 -26.41 -1.13 -5.06
CA ASP A 857 -25.29 -0.50 -4.36
C ASP A 857 -25.30 -0.87 -2.87
N HIS A 858 -24.16 -1.36 -2.37
CA HIS A 858 -23.94 -1.79 -0.99
C HIS A 858 -22.79 -1.02 -0.33
N PRO A 859 -22.89 -0.65 0.96
CA PRO A 859 -21.80 -0.02 1.71
C PRO A 859 -20.50 -0.84 1.70
N MET A 860 -19.33 -0.18 1.64
CA MET A 860 -18.03 -0.87 1.54
C MET A 860 -17.67 -1.79 2.73
N ASP A 861 -18.24 -1.57 3.91
CA ASP A 861 -18.08 -2.43 5.08
C ASP A 861 -18.79 -3.79 4.92
N GLU A 862 -19.82 -3.87 4.08
CA GLU A 862 -20.50 -5.13 3.74
C GLU A 862 -19.70 -5.98 2.74
N ARG A 863 -18.67 -5.42 2.09
CA ARG A 863 -17.91 -6.07 0.99
C ARG A 863 -17.43 -7.48 1.35
N ALA A 864 -16.88 -7.66 2.54
CA ALA A 864 -16.35 -8.96 2.97
C ALA A 864 -17.44 -10.05 3.09
N ALA A 865 -18.70 -9.66 3.33
CA ALA A 865 -19.81 -10.60 3.44
C ALA A 865 -20.20 -11.21 2.08
N HIS A 866 -20.03 -10.46 0.98
CA HIS A 866 -20.36 -10.91 -0.38
C HIS A 866 -19.37 -11.94 -0.96
N PHE A 867 -18.23 -12.16 -0.29
CA PHE A 867 -17.24 -13.19 -0.64
C PHE A 867 -17.35 -14.45 0.22
N ARG A 868 -18.31 -14.52 1.15
CA ARG A 868 -18.49 -15.70 2.01
C ARG A 868 -19.10 -16.86 1.22
N ALA A 869 -18.62 -18.07 1.48
CA ALA A 869 -19.20 -19.29 0.92
C ALA A 869 -20.70 -19.38 1.29
N GLY A 870 -21.55 -19.55 0.27
CA GLY A 870 -23.01 -19.61 0.43
C GLY A 870 -23.74 -18.27 0.36
N TYR A 871 -23.05 -17.16 0.08
CA TYR A 871 -23.71 -15.87 -0.19
C TYR A 871 -24.63 -15.98 -1.41
N THR A 872 -25.87 -15.50 -1.24
CA THR A 872 -26.85 -15.37 -2.33
C THR A 872 -27.14 -13.90 -2.56
N SER A 873 -26.90 -13.42 -3.78
CA SER A 873 -27.17 -12.04 -4.18
C SER A 873 -28.60 -11.62 -3.82
N SER A 874 -28.70 -10.44 -3.23
CA SER A 874 -29.97 -9.79 -2.86
C SER A 874 -30.47 -8.82 -3.93
N ALA A 875 -29.87 -8.83 -5.13
CA ALA A 875 -30.24 -7.94 -6.23
C ALA A 875 -31.64 -8.27 -6.80
N THR A 876 -32.68 -7.75 -6.13
CA THR A 876 -34.09 -7.90 -6.53
C THR A 876 -34.55 -6.83 -7.52
N THR A 877 -33.83 -5.71 -7.61
CA THR A 877 -34.07 -4.65 -8.58
C THR A 877 -33.47 -5.04 -9.93
N VAL A 878 -34.29 -5.66 -10.77
CA VAL A 878 -34.03 -5.64 -12.22
C VAL A 878 -33.92 -4.18 -12.61
N SER A 879 -32.76 -3.75 -13.13
CA SER A 879 -32.62 -2.40 -13.67
C SER A 879 -33.77 -2.23 -14.66
N ALA A 880 -34.73 -1.35 -14.33
CA ALA A 880 -36.09 -1.38 -14.84
C ALA A 880 -36.20 -1.15 -16.36
N ARG A 881 -35.07 -1.00 -17.05
CA ARG A 881 -34.94 -0.68 -18.47
C ARG A 881 -33.76 -1.40 -19.14
N SER A 882 -33.36 -2.59 -18.67
CA SER A 882 -32.35 -3.40 -19.37
C SER A 882 -32.86 -3.71 -20.79
N THR A 883 -32.15 -3.20 -21.80
CA THR A 883 -32.42 -3.54 -23.20
C THR A 883 -32.03 -5.00 -23.35
N THR A 884 -33.00 -5.88 -23.47
CA THR A 884 -32.74 -7.27 -23.87
C THR A 884 -32.12 -7.25 -25.27
N LEU A 885 -30.90 -7.78 -25.40
CA LEU A 885 -30.38 -8.29 -26.68
C LEU A 885 -31.21 -9.51 -27.10
N GLY A 886 -32.47 -9.26 -27.47
CA GLY A 886 -33.39 -10.23 -28.06
C GLY A 886 -33.46 -10.04 -29.56
N LEU A 887 -33.66 -11.14 -30.29
CA LEU A 887 -33.88 -11.15 -31.74
C LEU A 887 -34.92 -10.09 -32.14
N GLY A 888 -34.48 -8.99 -32.75
CA GLY A 888 -35.33 -8.01 -33.43
C GLY A 888 -35.44 -6.59 -32.85
N ALA A 889 -34.76 -6.23 -31.76
CA ALA A 889 -34.86 -4.88 -31.20
C ALA A 889 -33.92 -3.88 -31.92
N HIS A 890 -34.44 -3.15 -32.91
CA HIS A 890 -33.69 -2.19 -33.74
C HIS A 890 -33.37 -0.82 -33.11
N GLN A 891 -33.45 -0.65 -31.78
CA GLN A 891 -33.09 0.63 -31.16
C GLN A 891 -32.47 0.40 -29.79
N ALA A 892 -31.18 0.73 -29.65
CA ALA A 892 -30.56 0.91 -28.34
C ALA A 892 -31.34 2.01 -27.59
N ARG A 893 -32.09 1.63 -26.55
CA ARG A 893 -32.76 2.61 -25.69
C ARG A 893 -31.75 3.08 -24.64
N TYR A 894 -31.28 4.31 -24.79
CA TYR A 894 -30.45 4.96 -23.78
C TYR A 894 -31.25 5.14 -22.49
N ALA A 895 -30.70 4.70 -21.36
CA ALA A 895 -31.24 4.97 -20.04
C ALA A 895 -30.11 5.47 -19.13
N ALA A 896 -30.38 6.53 -18.36
CA ALA A 896 -29.51 6.87 -17.24
C ALA A 896 -29.64 5.76 -16.19
N GLY A 897 -28.52 5.12 -15.84
CA GLY A 897 -28.46 4.18 -14.73
C GLY A 897 -28.57 4.90 -13.39
N ASP A 898 -28.82 4.16 -12.32
CA ASP A 898 -28.80 4.72 -10.96
C ASP A 898 -27.39 5.21 -10.63
N ALA A 899 -27.29 6.40 -10.03
CA ALA A 899 -26.01 6.99 -9.67
C ALA A 899 -25.26 6.10 -8.68
N PHE A 900 -24.02 5.73 -9.02
CA PHE A 900 -23.13 5.00 -8.14
C PHE A 900 -22.86 5.81 -6.89
N LYS A 901 -23.23 5.27 -5.72
CA LYS A 901 -23.07 5.96 -4.44
C LYS A 901 -21.61 5.96 -4.00
N ALA A 902 -21.08 7.13 -3.61
CA ALA A 902 -19.75 7.21 -3.00
C ALA A 902 -19.68 6.36 -1.71
N GLY A 903 -18.54 5.74 -1.44
CA GLY A 903 -18.36 4.84 -0.29
C GLY A 903 -19.08 3.49 -0.40
N HIS A 904 -19.63 3.15 -1.57
CA HIS A 904 -20.32 1.88 -1.84
C HIS A 904 -19.63 1.10 -2.96
N PHE A 905 -19.91 -0.19 -3.05
CA PHE A 905 -19.65 -1.02 -4.24
C PHE A 905 -20.99 -1.41 -4.89
N ARG A 906 -20.98 -1.69 -6.20
CA ARG A 906 -22.17 -2.11 -6.94
C ARG A 906 -22.10 -3.60 -7.24
N GLU A 907 -23.04 -4.38 -6.71
CA GLU A 907 -23.20 -5.78 -7.06
C GLU A 907 -24.02 -5.93 -8.33
N HIS A 908 -23.49 -6.66 -9.31
CA HIS A 908 -24.15 -7.00 -10.57
C HIS A 908 -24.48 -8.49 -10.60
N THR A 909 -25.74 -8.82 -10.91
CA THR A 909 -26.19 -10.19 -11.14
C THR A 909 -26.61 -10.37 -12.60
N ILE A 910 -25.91 -11.24 -13.32
CA ILE A 910 -26.21 -11.60 -14.72
C ILE A 910 -27.19 -12.77 -14.73
N ASN A 911 -28.19 -12.69 -15.61
CA ASN A 911 -29.33 -13.62 -15.65
C ASN A 911 -30.07 -13.71 -14.29
N PRO A 912 -30.60 -12.60 -13.73
CA PRO A 912 -31.27 -12.63 -12.42
C PRO A 912 -32.50 -13.55 -12.38
N ASP A 913 -33.14 -13.79 -13.54
CA ASP A 913 -34.28 -14.71 -13.67
C ASP A 913 -33.88 -16.19 -13.85
N ALA A 914 -32.61 -16.53 -13.72
CA ALA A 914 -32.04 -17.86 -13.96
C ALA A 914 -32.88 -19.02 -13.37
N ALA A 915 -33.30 -18.87 -12.11
CA ALA A 915 -34.13 -19.84 -11.40
C ALA A 915 -35.50 -20.09 -12.05
N ARG A 916 -36.06 -19.09 -12.74
CA ARG A 916 -37.35 -19.18 -13.44
C ARG A 916 -37.21 -19.67 -14.88
N THR A 917 -36.08 -19.41 -15.53
CA THR A 917 -35.85 -19.71 -16.95
C THR A 917 -35.01 -20.97 -17.18
N GLY A 918 -34.60 -21.68 -16.13
CA GLY A 918 -33.71 -22.84 -16.24
C GLY A 918 -32.31 -22.49 -16.76
N ARG A 919 -31.85 -21.26 -16.51
CA ARG A 919 -30.50 -20.77 -16.87
C ARG A 919 -29.61 -20.70 -15.64
N TYR A 920 -28.32 -20.46 -15.86
CA TYR A 920 -27.35 -20.28 -14.78
C TYR A 920 -27.02 -18.80 -14.60
N SER A 921 -27.01 -18.35 -13.34
CA SER A 921 -26.69 -16.97 -12.96
C SER A 921 -25.26 -16.85 -12.45
N GLY A 922 -24.66 -15.69 -12.73
CA GLY A 922 -23.38 -15.28 -12.16
C GLY A 922 -23.50 -13.90 -11.51
N SER A 923 -22.57 -13.55 -10.63
CA SER A 923 -22.51 -12.24 -9.99
C SER A 923 -21.08 -11.73 -9.85
N TYR A 924 -20.92 -10.41 -9.93
CA TYR A 924 -19.65 -9.72 -9.71
C TYR A 924 -19.88 -8.38 -9.03
N ILE A 925 -18.87 -7.92 -8.31
CA ILE A 925 -18.83 -6.61 -7.68
C ILE A 925 -18.04 -5.65 -8.56
N GLU A 926 -18.59 -4.46 -8.76
CA GLU A 926 -17.96 -3.30 -9.34
C GLU A 926 -17.52 -2.32 -8.24
N GLU A 927 -16.23 -2.02 -8.19
CA GLU A 927 -15.62 -1.03 -7.30
C GLU A 927 -15.05 0.11 -8.17
N ARG A 928 -15.29 1.36 -7.75
CA ARG A 928 -14.80 2.57 -8.43
C ARG A 928 -13.89 3.36 -7.50
N ALA A 929 -13.17 4.34 -8.04
CA ALA A 929 -12.37 5.24 -7.21
C ALA A 929 -13.20 5.91 -6.09
N SER A 930 -14.47 6.24 -6.35
CA SER A 930 -15.42 6.80 -5.36
C SER A 930 -15.85 5.82 -4.26
N SER A 931 -15.68 4.51 -4.44
CA SER A 931 -15.95 3.50 -3.40
C SER A 931 -15.05 3.69 -2.17
N TYR A 932 -13.88 4.27 -2.36
CA TYR A 932 -12.78 4.25 -1.41
C TYR A 932 -12.58 5.59 -0.66
N ARG A 933 -13.33 6.64 -1.03
CA ARG A 933 -13.14 8.02 -0.54
C ARG A 933 -13.40 8.25 0.95
N THR A 934 -13.98 7.29 1.68
CA THR A 934 -14.29 7.43 3.11
C THR A 934 -13.26 6.78 4.06
N SER A 935 -12.28 5.98 3.60
CA SER A 935 -11.41 5.22 4.52
C SER A 935 -9.90 5.19 4.22
N LEU A 936 -9.36 6.08 3.39
CA LEU A 936 -8.00 5.89 2.86
C LEU A 936 -6.99 6.94 3.30
N ALA A 937 -6.43 6.69 4.48
CA ALA A 937 -5.13 7.20 4.89
C ALA A 937 -3.99 6.17 4.66
N ASN A 938 -4.27 4.94 4.20
CA ASN A 938 -3.30 3.82 4.34
C ASN A 938 -3.27 2.71 3.26
N ALA A 939 -3.81 2.87 2.03
CA ALA A 939 -3.61 1.82 1.00
C ALA A 939 -2.75 2.31 -0.18
N SER A 940 -1.60 1.65 -0.31
CA SER A 940 -0.63 1.76 -1.39
C SER A 940 -1.03 0.95 -2.64
N GLU A 941 -2.32 0.66 -2.86
CA GLU A 941 -2.76 -0.03 -4.06
C GLU A 941 -3.16 1.00 -5.11
N TYR A 942 -2.57 0.90 -6.30
CA TYR A 942 -3.03 1.57 -7.51
C TYR A 942 -4.56 1.44 -7.62
N LEU A 943 -5.28 2.53 -7.38
CA LEU A 943 -6.73 2.58 -7.53
C LEU A 943 -7.03 2.69 -9.02
N SER A 944 -7.29 1.55 -9.65
CA SER A 944 -7.87 1.52 -10.99
C SER A 944 -9.22 2.25 -10.97
N ASP A 945 -9.49 3.11 -11.97
CA ASP A 945 -10.78 3.79 -12.17
C ASP A 945 -11.98 2.82 -12.10
N LEU A 946 -11.76 1.54 -12.40
CA LEU A 946 -12.71 0.44 -12.27
C LEU A 946 -12.01 -0.87 -11.86
N LYS A 947 -12.54 -1.54 -10.83
CA LYS A 947 -12.17 -2.91 -10.46
C LYS A 947 -13.41 -3.80 -10.45
N LEU A 948 -13.34 -4.93 -11.14
CA LEU A 948 -14.38 -5.96 -11.12
C LEU A 948 -13.87 -7.17 -10.33
N THR A 949 -14.64 -7.61 -9.34
CA THR A 949 -14.33 -8.83 -8.58
C THR A 949 -15.49 -9.81 -8.72
N ILE A 950 -15.24 -11.00 -9.28
CA ILE A 950 -16.26 -12.04 -9.44
C ILE A 950 -16.60 -12.61 -8.06
N THR A 951 -17.89 -12.63 -7.72
CA THR A 951 -18.38 -13.24 -6.48
C THR A 951 -18.97 -14.62 -6.72
N LYS A 952 -19.54 -14.85 -7.92
CA LYS A 952 -20.09 -16.14 -8.33
C LYS A 952 -20.00 -16.30 -9.84
N PHE A 953 -19.25 -17.29 -10.32
CA PHE A 953 -19.28 -17.69 -11.73
C PHE A 953 -20.46 -18.64 -12.01
N PRO A 954 -21.01 -18.70 -13.23
CA PRO A 954 -22.08 -19.64 -13.55
C PRO A 954 -21.63 -21.10 -13.39
N GLU A 955 -22.25 -21.79 -12.42
CA GLU A 955 -21.98 -23.17 -12.05
C GLU A 955 -23.18 -24.08 -12.27
N ALA A 956 -22.89 -25.33 -12.64
CA ALA A 956 -23.90 -26.37 -12.81
C ALA A 956 -24.26 -27.01 -11.45
N PRO A 957 -25.54 -27.32 -11.19
CA PRO A 957 -25.94 -28.22 -10.11
C PRO A 957 -25.27 -29.59 -10.23
N HIS A 958 -25.13 -30.31 -9.11
CA HIS A 958 -24.59 -31.68 -9.12
C HIS A 958 -25.32 -32.57 -10.14
N GLY A 959 -24.56 -33.17 -11.05
CA GLY A 959 -25.04 -34.11 -12.07
C GLY A 959 -25.23 -33.55 -13.48
N VAL A 960 -25.05 -32.23 -13.68
CA VAL A 960 -25.03 -31.63 -15.02
C VAL A 960 -23.60 -31.66 -15.59
N PRO A 961 -23.39 -32.15 -16.83
CA PRO A 961 -22.07 -32.14 -17.48
C PRO A 961 -21.51 -30.73 -17.66
N GLU A 962 -20.18 -30.58 -17.52
CA GLU A 962 -19.48 -29.30 -17.66
C GLU A 962 -19.49 -28.75 -19.10
N ASP A 963 -19.78 -29.60 -20.07
CA ASP A 963 -19.93 -29.32 -21.50
C ASP A 963 -21.40 -29.13 -21.93
N ASP A 964 -22.33 -29.01 -20.97
CA ASP A 964 -23.72 -28.70 -21.29
C ASP A 964 -23.82 -27.40 -22.12
N PRO A 965 -24.46 -27.43 -23.31
CA PRO A 965 -24.51 -26.27 -24.20
C PRO A 965 -25.09 -25.01 -23.55
N GLN A 966 -26.07 -25.14 -22.66
CA GLN A 966 -26.71 -24.00 -22.00
C GLN A 966 -25.79 -23.39 -20.93
N LEU A 967 -25.07 -24.24 -20.18
CA LEU A 967 -24.06 -23.81 -19.21
C LEU A 967 -22.91 -23.07 -19.88
N VAL A 968 -22.40 -23.59 -21.00
CA VAL A 968 -21.32 -22.94 -21.77
C VAL A 968 -21.79 -21.58 -22.31
N GLU A 969 -23.01 -21.48 -22.86
CA GLU A 969 -23.58 -20.21 -23.31
C GLU A 969 -23.75 -19.19 -22.18
N ASP A 970 -24.21 -19.60 -21.00
CA ASP A 970 -24.36 -18.70 -19.85
C ASP A 970 -23.01 -18.23 -19.30
N ARG A 971 -21.97 -19.07 -19.35
CA ARG A 971 -20.57 -18.68 -19.02
C ARG A 971 -19.99 -17.71 -20.05
N ILE A 972 -20.23 -17.94 -21.34
CA ILE A 972 -19.88 -17.00 -22.42
C ILE A 972 -20.58 -15.66 -22.18
N HIS A 973 -21.89 -15.67 -21.89
CA HIS A 973 -22.67 -14.45 -21.62
C HIS A 973 -22.10 -13.65 -20.44
N PHE A 974 -21.79 -14.33 -19.33
CA PHE A 974 -21.18 -13.72 -18.16
C PHE A 974 -19.81 -13.11 -18.49
N ALA A 975 -18.96 -13.84 -19.22
CA ALA A 975 -17.63 -13.37 -19.61
C ALA A 975 -17.69 -12.13 -20.53
N PHE A 976 -18.61 -12.11 -21.51
CA PHE A 976 -18.85 -10.93 -22.34
C PHE A 976 -19.39 -9.75 -21.53
N ALA A 977 -20.25 -9.99 -20.53
CA ALA A 977 -20.74 -8.95 -19.63
C ALA A 977 -19.60 -8.30 -18.84
N CYS A 978 -18.76 -9.10 -18.19
CA CYS A 978 -17.58 -8.61 -17.46
C CYS A 978 -16.60 -7.87 -18.40
N ALA A 979 -16.31 -8.44 -19.57
CA ALA A 979 -15.37 -7.85 -20.53
C ALA A 979 -15.86 -6.50 -21.08
N VAL A 980 -17.15 -6.37 -21.41
CA VAL A 980 -17.73 -5.10 -21.87
C VAL A 980 -17.77 -4.07 -20.74
N THR A 981 -18.18 -4.46 -19.52
CA THR A 981 -18.16 -3.55 -18.37
C THR A 981 -16.75 -3.03 -18.11
N LEU A 982 -15.74 -3.90 -18.22
CA LEU A 982 -14.35 -3.52 -18.04
C LEU A 982 -13.85 -2.58 -19.17
N LEU A 983 -14.13 -2.91 -20.43
CA LEU A 983 -13.78 -2.07 -21.58
C LEU A 983 -14.53 -0.73 -21.59
N SER A 984 -15.70 -0.62 -20.94
CA SER A 984 -16.46 0.63 -20.84
C SER A 984 -15.71 1.73 -20.07
N ALA A 985 -14.79 1.35 -19.18
CA ALA A 985 -13.97 2.29 -18.42
C ALA A 985 -12.88 2.94 -19.28
N PHE A 986 -12.53 2.34 -20.43
CA PHE A 986 -11.49 2.87 -21.30
C PHE A 986 -12.05 3.91 -22.27
N SER A 987 -11.36 5.05 -22.40
CA SER A 987 -11.67 6.07 -23.41
C SER A 987 -11.17 5.68 -24.81
N GLU A 988 -10.08 4.90 -24.87
CA GLU A 988 -9.40 4.45 -26.09
C GLU A 988 -9.12 2.94 -25.99
N PRO A 989 -8.85 2.24 -27.12
CA PRO A 989 -8.52 0.82 -27.06
C PRO A 989 -7.35 0.54 -26.11
N PRO A 990 -7.42 -0.52 -25.28
CA PRO A 990 -6.30 -0.93 -24.43
C PRO A 990 -5.01 -1.11 -25.23
N THR A 991 -3.88 -0.71 -24.62
CA THR A 991 -2.54 -0.79 -25.23
C THR A 991 -1.55 -1.45 -24.27
N ALA A 992 -0.32 -1.68 -24.71
CA ALA A 992 0.74 -2.21 -23.84
C ALA A 992 1.12 -1.25 -22.69
N SER A 993 0.86 0.05 -22.84
CA SER A 993 1.09 1.06 -21.79
C SER A 993 -0.14 1.31 -20.91
N ASN A 994 -1.34 0.96 -21.38
CA ASN A 994 -2.60 1.04 -20.64
C ASN A 994 -3.35 -0.29 -20.76
N GLN A 995 -2.88 -1.28 -19.99
CA GLN A 995 -3.29 -2.68 -20.12
C GLN A 995 -4.55 -2.99 -19.30
N VAL A 996 -5.33 -3.95 -19.80
CA VAL A 996 -6.34 -4.67 -19.00
C VAL A 996 -5.61 -5.63 -18.07
N ILE A 997 -5.81 -5.51 -16.76
CA ILE A 997 -5.22 -6.42 -15.78
C ILE A 997 -6.26 -7.48 -15.40
N LEU A 998 -5.95 -8.74 -15.66
CA LEU A 998 -6.72 -9.89 -15.18
C LEU A 998 -5.91 -10.61 -14.11
N ARG A 999 -6.47 -10.73 -12.90
CA ARG A 999 -5.83 -11.43 -11.78
C ARG A 999 -6.80 -12.48 -11.24
N GLY A 1000 -6.33 -13.72 -11.10
CA GLY A 1000 -7.17 -14.81 -10.59
C GLY A 1000 -6.44 -16.13 -10.46
N PHE A 1001 -6.99 -17.02 -9.62
CA PHE A 1001 -6.47 -18.37 -9.38
C PHE A 1001 -7.32 -19.46 -10.07
N GLU A 1002 -8.54 -19.14 -10.47
CA GLU A 1002 -9.46 -20.07 -11.13
C GLU A 1002 -9.21 -20.05 -12.66
N GLU A 1003 -8.70 -21.14 -13.21
CA GLU A 1003 -8.34 -21.23 -14.64
C GLU A 1003 -9.57 -21.04 -15.53
N LYS A 1004 -10.72 -21.58 -15.12
CA LYS A 1004 -11.96 -21.52 -15.89
C LYS A 1004 -12.45 -20.08 -16.07
N GLU A 1005 -12.60 -19.34 -14.99
CA GLU A 1005 -13.05 -17.95 -15.01
C GLU A 1005 -12.13 -17.09 -15.89
N MET A 1006 -10.82 -17.27 -15.71
CA MET A 1006 -9.79 -16.54 -16.44
C MET A 1006 -9.80 -16.86 -17.94
N GLY A 1007 -9.95 -18.14 -18.31
CA GLY A 1007 -10.01 -18.59 -19.70
C GLY A 1007 -11.20 -18.03 -20.47
N TYR A 1008 -12.40 -18.05 -19.86
CA TYR A 1008 -13.60 -17.47 -20.49
C TYR A 1008 -13.49 -15.94 -20.66
N ILE A 1009 -13.04 -15.22 -19.64
CA ILE A 1009 -12.96 -13.74 -19.67
C ILE A 1009 -11.87 -13.26 -20.61
N TRP A 1010 -10.69 -13.90 -20.60
CA TRP A 1010 -9.60 -13.58 -21.51
C TRP A 1010 -10.02 -13.79 -22.97
N THR A 1011 -10.70 -14.91 -23.26
CA THR A 1011 -11.19 -15.23 -24.61
C THR A 1011 -12.26 -14.24 -25.07
N ALA A 1012 -13.17 -13.82 -24.19
CA ALA A 1012 -14.14 -12.78 -24.49
C ALA A 1012 -13.47 -11.43 -24.81
N LEU A 1013 -12.48 -11.00 -24.02
CA LEU A 1013 -11.70 -9.78 -24.27
C LEU A 1013 -10.97 -9.82 -25.62
N MET A 1014 -10.30 -10.94 -25.92
CA MET A 1014 -9.62 -11.13 -27.20
C MET A 1014 -10.60 -11.11 -28.38
N THR A 1015 -11.77 -11.74 -28.24
CA THR A 1015 -12.81 -11.75 -29.26
C THR A 1015 -13.36 -10.34 -29.51
N LEU A 1016 -13.62 -9.57 -28.45
CA LEU A 1016 -14.04 -8.17 -28.55
C LEU A 1016 -12.97 -7.30 -29.22
N GLY A 1017 -11.70 -7.48 -28.82
CA GLY A 1017 -10.54 -6.76 -29.36
C GLY A 1017 -10.26 -7.04 -30.84
N SER A 1018 -10.63 -8.21 -31.36
CA SER A 1018 -10.50 -8.50 -32.80
C SER A 1018 -11.71 -8.02 -33.61
N GLU A 1019 -12.91 -8.11 -33.04
CA GLU A 1019 -14.16 -7.96 -33.80
C GLU A 1019 -14.75 -6.54 -33.77
N ILE A 1020 -14.43 -5.71 -32.78
CA ILE A 1020 -14.98 -4.35 -32.64
C ILE A 1020 -14.03 -3.34 -33.26
N PRO A 1021 -14.35 -2.73 -34.42
CA PRO A 1021 -13.44 -1.82 -35.13
C PRO A 1021 -13.01 -0.60 -34.31
N SER A 1022 -13.87 -0.12 -33.41
CA SER A 1022 -13.61 1.05 -32.57
C SER A 1022 -12.84 0.73 -31.27
N MET A 1023 -12.66 -0.56 -30.93
CA MET A 1023 -11.95 -1.03 -29.74
C MET A 1023 -10.97 -2.15 -30.11
N GLN A 1024 -10.16 -1.95 -31.15
CA GLN A 1024 -9.22 -2.97 -31.59
C GLN A 1024 -7.99 -3.04 -30.68
N PHE A 1025 -7.73 -4.22 -30.12
CA PHE A 1025 -6.53 -4.52 -29.35
C PHE A 1025 -6.19 -6.02 -29.44
N ASN A 1026 -5.01 -6.39 -28.97
CA ASN A 1026 -4.53 -7.78 -28.99
C ASN A 1026 -4.00 -8.20 -27.60
N HIS A 1027 -3.51 -9.44 -27.51
CA HIS A 1027 -3.04 -10.04 -26.25
C HIS A 1027 -1.98 -9.22 -25.52
N LYS A 1028 -1.18 -8.37 -26.20
CA LYS A 1028 -0.17 -7.51 -25.56
C LYS A 1028 -0.78 -6.39 -24.70
N ALA A 1029 -2.06 -6.09 -24.91
CA ALA A 1029 -2.82 -5.13 -24.13
C ALA A 1029 -3.54 -5.76 -22.92
N ILE A 1030 -3.40 -7.07 -22.70
CA ILE A 1030 -3.98 -7.78 -21.56
C ILE A 1030 -2.84 -8.37 -20.73
N ASN A 1031 -2.67 -7.87 -19.50
CA ASN A 1031 -1.76 -8.43 -18.52
C ASN A 1031 -2.48 -9.47 -17.66
N VAL A 1032 -1.98 -10.71 -17.67
CA VAL A 1032 -2.58 -11.82 -16.93
C VAL A 1032 -1.67 -12.21 -15.77
N ILE A 1033 -2.16 -12.02 -14.55
CA ILE A 1033 -1.49 -12.37 -13.29
C ILE A 1033 -2.21 -13.59 -12.71
N SER A 1034 -1.79 -14.79 -13.15
CA SER A 1034 -2.37 -16.05 -12.69
C SER A 1034 -1.31 -17.16 -12.62
N PRO A 1035 -1.31 -17.99 -11.57
CA PRO A 1035 -0.46 -19.18 -11.53
C PRO A 1035 -1.04 -20.34 -12.36
N THR A 1036 -2.34 -20.34 -12.65
CA THR A 1036 -3.07 -21.45 -13.27
C THR A 1036 -3.35 -21.22 -14.75
N PHE A 1037 -3.73 -20.01 -15.16
CA PHE A 1037 -4.02 -19.69 -16.56
C PHE A 1037 -2.85 -18.96 -17.25
N LYS A 1038 -2.39 -19.47 -18.39
CA LYS A 1038 -1.32 -18.86 -19.20
C LYS A 1038 -1.81 -18.52 -20.61
N PRO A 1039 -1.88 -17.24 -21.00
CA PRO A 1039 -2.30 -16.82 -22.34
C PRO A 1039 -1.49 -17.43 -23.49
N ALA A 1040 -0.22 -17.76 -23.24
CA ALA A 1040 0.64 -18.40 -24.23
C ALA A 1040 0.10 -19.78 -24.67
N ASN A 1041 -0.67 -20.47 -23.83
CA ASN A 1041 -1.27 -21.77 -24.15
C ASN A 1041 -2.51 -21.64 -25.05
N GLU A 1042 -3.14 -20.46 -25.09
CA GLU A 1042 -4.30 -20.16 -25.93
C GLU A 1042 -3.89 -19.74 -27.36
N LEU A 1043 -2.63 -19.35 -27.54
CA LEU A 1043 -2.08 -18.87 -28.81
C LEU A 1043 -1.30 -20.01 -29.52
N GLY A 1044 -1.55 -20.20 -30.81
CA GLY A 1044 -0.89 -21.23 -31.62
C GLY A 1044 0.52 -20.84 -32.07
N THR A 1045 1.31 -21.85 -32.48
CA THR A 1045 2.70 -21.68 -32.98
C THR A 1045 2.78 -20.88 -34.29
N PHE A 1046 1.69 -20.79 -35.05
CA PHE A 1046 1.52 -19.93 -36.23
C PHE A 1046 0.23 -19.10 -36.05
N TYR A 1047 0.24 -17.84 -36.51
CA TYR A 1047 -0.84 -16.84 -36.37
C TYR A 1047 -2.24 -17.45 -36.15
N GLY A 1048 -2.77 -17.38 -34.92
CA GLY A 1048 -4.09 -17.92 -34.57
C GLY A 1048 -4.16 -18.49 -33.16
N TYR A 1049 -5.32 -19.05 -32.81
CA TYR A 1049 -5.56 -19.72 -31.54
C TYR A 1049 -5.05 -21.17 -31.56
N SER A 1050 -4.66 -21.71 -30.41
CA SER A 1050 -4.27 -23.13 -30.29
C SER A 1050 -5.50 -24.04 -30.40
N SER A 1051 -5.32 -25.28 -30.86
CA SER A 1051 -6.43 -26.24 -31.02
C SER A 1051 -7.09 -26.65 -29.70
N SER A 1052 -6.40 -26.44 -28.58
CA SER A 1052 -6.89 -26.68 -27.21
C SER A 1052 -7.37 -25.41 -26.51
N SER A 1053 -7.38 -24.27 -27.20
CA SER A 1053 -7.81 -22.99 -26.63
C SER A 1053 -9.29 -22.99 -26.28
N TYR A 1054 -9.67 -22.15 -25.32
CA TYR A 1054 -11.09 -21.85 -25.02
C TYR A 1054 -11.83 -21.34 -26.25
N GLN A 1055 -11.13 -20.61 -27.14
CA GLN A 1055 -11.70 -20.15 -28.39
C GLN A 1055 -12.12 -21.31 -29.30
N GLU A 1056 -11.23 -22.28 -29.54
CA GLU A 1056 -11.48 -23.41 -30.43
C GLU A 1056 -12.37 -24.48 -29.79
N ALA A 1057 -12.21 -24.74 -28.49
CA ALA A 1057 -12.92 -25.79 -27.77
C ALA A 1057 -14.33 -25.38 -27.30
N LEU A 1058 -14.56 -24.10 -26.98
CA LEU A 1058 -15.80 -23.65 -26.32
C LEU A 1058 -16.53 -22.53 -27.09
N PHE A 1059 -15.84 -21.49 -27.56
CA PHE A 1059 -16.52 -20.36 -28.23
C PHE A 1059 -16.92 -20.67 -29.67
N LYS A 1060 -16.07 -21.38 -30.43
CA LYS A 1060 -16.29 -21.72 -31.84
C LYS A 1060 -17.47 -22.69 -32.06
N PRO A 1061 -17.69 -23.73 -31.23
CA PRO A 1061 -18.92 -24.54 -31.30
C PRO A 1061 -20.20 -23.72 -31.10
N HIS A 1062 -20.14 -22.66 -30.29
CA HIS A 1062 -21.25 -21.74 -30.01
C HIS A 1062 -21.22 -20.46 -30.86
N LYS A 1063 -20.63 -20.52 -32.06
CA LYS A 1063 -20.43 -19.34 -32.92
C LYS A 1063 -21.71 -18.53 -33.17
N GLY A 1064 -22.85 -19.19 -33.40
CA GLY A 1064 -24.12 -18.49 -33.65
C GLY A 1064 -24.57 -17.63 -32.46
N TYR A 1065 -24.29 -18.07 -31.24
CA TYR A 1065 -24.56 -17.32 -30.02
C TYR A 1065 -23.59 -16.13 -29.87
N VAL A 1066 -22.29 -16.38 -30.05
CA VAL A 1066 -21.24 -15.36 -29.99
C VAL A 1066 -21.44 -14.27 -31.04
N ASP A 1067 -21.73 -14.64 -32.29
CA ASP A 1067 -21.98 -13.69 -33.39
C ASP A 1067 -23.19 -12.78 -33.10
N ASN A 1068 -24.22 -13.31 -32.44
CA ASN A 1068 -25.39 -12.52 -32.01
C ASN A 1068 -25.04 -11.52 -30.89
N LEU A 1069 -24.26 -11.93 -29.88
CA LEU A 1069 -23.75 -11.02 -28.86
C LEU A 1069 -22.88 -9.92 -29.48
N LEU A 1070 -21.96 -10.31 -30.37
CA LEU A 1070 -21.08 -9.38 -31.07
C LEU A 1070 -21.85 -8.40 -31.94
N LYS A 1071 -22.92 -8.82 -32.62
CA LYS A 1071 -23.78 -7.92 -33.40
C LYS A 1071 -24.35 -6.80 -32.54
N GLY A 1072 -24.92 -7.15 -31.39
CA GLY A 1072 -25.48 -6.19 -30.44
C GLY A 1072 -24.43 -5.21 -29.89
N ILE A 1073 -23.25 -5.73 -29.55
CA ILE A 1073 -22.14 -4.91 -29.05
C ILE A 1073 -21.60 -4.00 -30.16
N LYS A 1074 -21.47 -4.50 -31.40
CA LYS A 1074 -21.05 -3.72 -32.57
C LYS A 1074 -22.03 -2.59 -32.89
N GLU A 1075 -23.34 -2.81 -32.77
CA GLU A 1075 -24.36 -1.78 -32.93
C GLU A 1075 -24.21 -0.67 -31.87
N ALA A 1076 -24.05 -1.03 -30.59
CA ALA A 1076 -23.77 -0.06 -29.52
C ALA A 1076 -22.43 0.70 -29.73
N CYS A 1077 -21.42 0.04 -30.29
CA CYS A 1077 -20.12 0.65 -30.61
C CYS A 1077 -20.15 1.55 -31.86
N ALA A 1078 -20.97 1.24 -32.87
CA ALA A 1078 -21.09 2.04 -34.09
C ALA A 1078 -21.71 3.42 -33.80
N GLU A 1079 -22.66 3.48 -32.86
CA GLU A 1079 -23.23 4.74 -32.38
C GLU A 1079 -22.18 5.65 -31.74
N ARG A 1080 -21.12 5.10 -31.13
CA ARG A 1080 -19.99 5.85 -30.54
C ARG A 1080 -19.34 6.82 -31.53
N VAL A 1081 -19.12 6.37 -32.77
CA VAL A 1081 -18.46 7.18 -33.81
C VAL A 1081 -19.37 8.32 -34.29
N ILE A 1082 -20.67 8.06 -34.36
CA ILE A 1082 -21.68 9.07 -34.73
C ILE A 1082 -21.79 10.14 -33.62
N HIS A 1083 -21.81 9.69 -32.35
CA HIS A 1083 -21.83 10.57 -31.18
C HIS A 1083 -20.58 11.44 -31.10
N GLN A 1084 -19.38 10.86 -31.31
CA GLN A 1084 -18.12 11.61 -31.31
C GLN A 1084 -18.07 12.71 -32.38
N LYS A 1085 -18.54 12.44 -33.60
CA LYS A 1085 -18.62 13.47 -34.66
C LYS A 1085 -19.62 14.58 -34.33
N THR A 1086 -20.74 14.21 -33.70
CA THR A 1086 -21.78 15.17 -33.28
C THR A 1086 -21.25 16.06 -32.16
N LEU A 1087 -20.50 15.47 -31.23
CA LEU A 1087 -19.80 16.17 -30.16
C LEU A 1087 -18.76 17.18 -30.70
N GLU A 1088 -17.85 16.74 -31.58
CA GLU A 1088 -16.82 17.63 -32.16
C GLU A 1088 -17.45 18.84 -32.88
N LYS A 1089 -18.62 18.63 -33.49
CA LYS A 1089 -19.38 19.71 -34.12
C LYS A 1089 -19.98 20.65 -33.08
N ALA A 1090 -20.57 20.12 -32.01
CA ALA A 1090 -21.13 20.92 -30.91
C ALA A 1090 -20.05 21.75 -30.19
N ASP A 1091 -18.89 21.16 -29.93
CA ASP A 1091 -17.74 21.82 -29.29
C ASP A 1091 -17.16 22.96 -30.14
N LYS A 1092 -17.02 22.75 -31.45
CA LYS A 1092 -16.62 23.81 -32.40
C LYS A 1092 -17.62 24.97 -32.44
N LEU A 1093 -18.91 24.67 -32.40
CA LEU A 1093 -19.96 25.70 -32.33
C LEU A 1093 -19.88 26.47 -31.00
N ALA A 1094 -19.80 25.76 -29.87
CA ALA A 1094 -19.70 26.38 -28.55
C ALA A 1094 -18.46 27.29 -28.42
N THR A 1095 -17.33 26.85 -28.96
CA THR A 1095 -16.08 27.61 -29.01
C THR A 1095 -16.21 28.86 -29.89
N SER A 1096 -16.73 28.71 -31.11
CA SER A 1096 -16.97 29.83 -32.04
C SER A 1096 -17.86 30.89 -31.39
N ILE A 1097 -19.00 30.47 -30.83
CA ILE A 1097 -19.96 31.34 -30.17
C ILE A 1097 -19.29 32.06 -28.99
N SER A 1098 -18.65 31.34 -28.07
CA SER A 1098 -18.01 31.92 -26.87
C SER A 1098 -16.91 32.94 -27.25
N SER A 1099 -16.10 32.63 -28.26
CA SER A 1099 -15.06 33.53 -28.76
C SER A 1099 -15.62 34.84 -29.35
N ALA A 1100 -16.77 34.78 -30.03
CA ALA A 1100 -17.45 35.95 -30.55
C ALA A 1100 -17.96 36.85 -29.41
N TYR A 1101 -18.56 36.25 -28.37
CA TYR A 1101 -19.04 36.99 -27.20
C TYR A 1101 -17.90 37.68 -26.43
N LYS A 1102 -16.77 36.98 -26.21
CA LYS A 1102 -15.58 37.54 -25.55
C LYS A 1102 -14.96 38.74 -26.28
N SER A 1103 -14.98 38.73 -27.61
CA SER A 1103 -14.27 39.73 -28.43
C SER A 1103 -15.13 40.91 -28.84
N THR A 1104 -16.41 40.69 -29.15
CA THR A 1104 -17.28 41.72 -29.76
C THR A 1104 -18.46 42.15 -28.89
N PHE A 1105 -18.83 41.35 -27.89
CA PHE A 1105 -20.05 41.57 -27.09
C PHE A 1105 -19.79 41.80 -25.59
N LYS A 1106 -18.51 41.84 -25.19
CA LYS A 1106 -18.10 41.93 -23.79
C LYS A 1106 -18.70 43.14 -23.05
N GLN A 1107 -18.67 44.32 -23.68
CA GLN A 1107 -19.22 45.54 -23.08
C GLN A 1107 -20.73 45.41 -22.80
N THR A 1108 -21.50 44.84 -23.73
CA THR A 1108 -22.93 44.61 -23.52
C THR A 1108 -23.18 43.58 -22.42
N MET A 1109 -22.34 42.55 -22.30
CA MET A 1109 -22.44 41.56 -21.22
C MET A 1109 -22.14 42.14 -19.85
N ASP A 1110 -21.11 42.99 -19.74
CA ASP A 1110 -20.75 43.67 -18.50
C ASP A 1110 -21.85 44.66 -18.09
N GLU A 1111 -22.42 45.40 -19.05
CA GLU A 1111 -23.60 46.26 -18.83
C GLU A 1111 -24.83 45.46 -18.37
N LEU A 1112 -25.07 44.26 -18.92
CA LEU A 1112 -26.18 43.41 -18.49
C LEU A 1112 -25.98 42.86 -17.07
N ARG A 1113 -24.76 42.43 -16.73
CA ARG A 1113 -24.39 41.93 -15.39
C ARG A 1113 -24.51 43.01 -14.32
N GLU A 1114 -23.99 44.21 -14.58
CA GLU A 1114 -24.08 45.34 -13.64
C GLU A 1114 -25.54 45.73 -13.35
N ASN A 1115 -26.43 45.58 -14.34
CA ASN A 1115 -27.87 45.79 -14.15
C ASN A 1115 -28.57 44.62 -13.44
N GLN A 1116 -28.02 43.41 -13.46
CA GLN A 1116 -28.52 42.29 -12.65
C GLN A 1116 -28.15 42.50 -11.17
N ASP A 1117 -26.91 42.90 -10.89
CA ASP A 1117 -26.39 43.09 -9.52
C ASP A 1117 -27.03 44.28 -8.79
N LYS A 1118 -27.29 45.38 -9.51
CA LYS A 1118 -28.04 46.52 -8.97
C LYS A 1118 -29.51 46.19 -8.70
N GLY A 1119 -29.97 45.03 -9.16
CA GLY A 1119 -31.36 44.82 -9.55
C GLY A 1119 -31.66 45.70 -10.75
N PRO A 1120 -32.48 45.26 -11.72
CA PRO A 1120 -32.86 46.16 -12.78
C PRO A 1120 -33.54 47.36 -12.13
N GLU A 1121 -33.06 48.58 -12.38
CA GLU A 1121 -33.76 49.86 -12.08
C GLU A 1121 -35.19 49.92 -12.68
N ILE A 1122 -35.61 48.86 -13.37
CA ILE A 1122 -36.96 48.57 -13.86
C ILE A 1122 -37.92 48.25 -12.70
N PHE A 1123 -37.43 47.76 -11.55
CA PHE A 1123 -38.24 47.47 -10.38
C PHE A 1123 -37.80 48.39 -9.25
N GLY A 1124 -38.52 49.50 -9.07
CA GLY A 1124 -38.25 50.45 -7.99
C GLY A 1124 -38.07 49.72 -6.65
N ARG A 1125 -36.86 49.81 -6.10
CA ARG A 1125 -36.63 49.63 -4.66
C ARG A 1125 -37.04 50.90 -3.94
#